data_AF-A0A6P8D795-F1
#
_entry.id   AF-A0A6P8D795-F1
#
_cell.length_a   1.000
_cell.length_b   1.000
_cell.length_c   1.000
_cell.angle_alpha   90.00
_cell.angle_beta   90.00
_cell.angle_gamma   90.00
#
_symmetry.space_group_name_H-M   'P 1'
#
loop_
_entity.id
_entity.type
_entity.pdbx_description
1 polymer ?
#
loop_
_entity_poly.entity_id
_entity_poly.type
_entity_poly.pdbx_seq_one_letter_code
_entity_poly.pdbx_strand_id
1 'polypeptide(L)'
;MERDTATSGGESGADYQVFLSFRGPDTRRGFTDCLYHFLTSAGIRVFRDDTDQPLGAKIEKILDAIDCSVIGMPIFSKEYASSKWCLRELRRMVELKKTIIPIFYDVTPNDVKLKTSLYADALEAHASTAYQKIMQRQTEDLSSENKETKGAETESEEVEHWKKALLEVGTRSGRELRQNGFGEFCIAITSEVLTRLKAKEKIITGQLVSMTDQVEAVMKLLNVDSPDVRFVGIHGMGGIGKTTLAKLVFNELSCRFEYCSFINDIRELSKGEPTKLQTKLLVDLLCKFPSVSDNEDGVKKIREMLRTKKVLLVLDDVDHTEQIDRLADNSSWFGSGSRIIITTRDKSTIERDPSRKIMQFEMMEMNYYQALQLFSKQAFKEDFPPTDYLDLSKEVISVVGKLPLALEIIGSHLHGKQKDEWKENIRTLARIPHKNVQKKLRLSYDSLEYRAQQVFLDIACFFNNKDKTNAMYMWEACKFHPESAIDDLVSMSLIKIIDHETFWMHDQLRDLGREIVCLENFIDFGKRSRLWEHKEAIAMLKRREQGTRKVQALCLSEDSSFFGYEELQCLRNLRFLEWHGIKFQGDLKHVFSKLIWFSWYVCPSDYAATSLNLESLVILELSRSNISENWEGWSKIKVGDELKVLDLTGCKELTRIPDISKYRTLERLILEDCEKLIEIDGSIGSLKCLKFLNMKGCHALGSFPEELCSLDALEVIIMKGKDWGSSSG
;
A
#
# COMPACT_ATOMS: atom_id res chain seq x y z
N MET A 1 -35.00 -16.77 32.63
CA MET A 1 -35.67 -15.51 33.03
C MET A 1 -34.57 -14.50 33.30
N GLU A 2 -34.81 -13.23 32.93
CA GLU A 2 -33.83 -12.12 32.78
C GLU A 2 -33.13 -12.18 31.41
N ARG A 3 -33.62 -11.51 30.34
CA ARG A 3 -33.70 -10.07 30.00
C ARG A 3 -32.33 -9.39 29.84
N ASP A 4 -31.67 -9.71 28.73
CA ASP A 4 -30.59 -8.89 28.19
C ASP A 4 -31.16 -7.67 27.45
N THR A 5 -30.68 -6.50 27.87
CA THR A 5 -31.00 -5.18 27.34
C THR A 5 -30.06 -4.88 26.17
N ALA A 6 -30.57 -5.04 24.95
CA ALA A 6 -29.87 -4.59 23.74
C ALA A 6 -29.90 -3.05 23.69
N THR A 7 -28.74 -2.45 23.87
CA THR A 7 -28.49 -1.02 23.70
C THR A 7 -28.57 -0.70 22.21
N SER A 8 -29.61 0.02 21.80
CA SER A 8 -29.83 0.48 20.43
C SER A 8 -28.83 1.58 20.08
N GLY A 9 -27.70 1.20 19.47
CA GLY A 9 -26.84 2.14 18.75
C GLY A 9 -27.56 2.62 17.49
N GLY A 10 -27.97 3.89 17.48
CA GLY A 10 -28.66 4.52 16.36
C GLY A 10 -27.74 4.67 15.15
N GLU A 11 -27.84 3.75 14.19
CA GLU A 11 -27.59 4.06 12.79
C GLU A 11 -28.71 5.01 12.34
N SER A 12 -28.40 6.28 12.03
CA SER A 12 -29.37 7.16 11.37
C SER A 12 -29.53 6.70 9.91
N GLY A 13 -30.35 5.65 9.72
CA GLY A 13 -30.68 5.09 8.43
C GLY A 13 -31.43 6.12 7.59
N ALA A 14 -30.78 6.65 6.55
CA ALA A 14 -31.49 7.29 5.46
C ALA A 14 -32.30 6.22 4.71
N ASP A 15 -33.59 6.11 5.03
CA ASP A 15 -34.49 5.10 4.46
C ASP A 15 -34.58 5.22 2.92
N TYR A 16 -34.42 6.42 2.36
CA TYR A 16 -34.58 6.69 0.92
C TYR A 16 -33.41 7.48 0.33
N GLN A 17 -33.06 7.19 -0.93
CA GLN A 17 -32.03 7.91 -1.70
C GLN A 17 -32.64 8.95 -2.63
N VAL A 18 -33.82 8.69 -3.18
CA VAL A 18 -34.55 9.57 -4.10
C VAL A 18 -35.96 9.79 -3.58
N PHE A 19 -36.46 11.02 -3.65
CA PHE A 19 -37.85 11.38 -3.41
C PHE A 19 -38.51 11.85 -4.71
N LEU A 20 -39.62 11.21 -5.11
CA LEU A 20 -40.41 11.62 -6.27
C LEU A 20 -41.55 12.54 -5.81
N SER A 21 -41.55 13.80 -6.27
CA SER A 21 -42.70 14.71 -6.10
C SER A 21 -43.47 14.79 -7.41
N PHE A 22 -44.76 14.48 -7.39
CA PHE A 22 -45.57 14.40 -8.61
C PHE A 22 -47.05 14.62 -8.31
N ARG A 23 -47.81 15.04 -9.33
CA ARG A 23 -49.26 15.07 -9.25
C ARG A 23 -49.81 13.66 -9.48
N GLY A 24 -50.42 13.10 -8.43
CA GLY A 24 -50.96 11.75 -8.43
C GLY A 24 -51.90 11.44 -9.62
N PRO A 25 -52.97 12.22 -9.82
CA PRO A 25 -53.90 12.00 -10.94
C PRO A 25 -53.24 11.99 -12.33
N ASP A 26 -52.19 12.78 -12.54
CA ASP A 26 -51.60 13.00 -13.86
C ASP A 26 -50.64 11.89 -14.27
N THR A 27 -49.79 11.43 -13.33
CA THR A 27 -48.62 10.62 -13.67
C THR A 27 -48.46 9.35 -12.85
N ARG A 28 -49.24 9.15 -11.77
CA ARG A 28 -49.04 8.05 -10.80
C ARG A 28 -49.01 6.69 -11.44
N ARG A 29 -49.99 6.35 -12.28
CA ARG A 29 -50.11 5.05 -12.98
C ARG A 29 -49.45 5.03 -14.36
N GLY A 30 -48.80 6.12 -14.75
CA GLY A 30 -48.16 6.29 -16.05
C GLY A 30 -46.65 6.42 -15.91
N PHE A 31 -46.13 7.58 -16.29
CA PHE A 31 -44.69 7.85 -16.28
C PHE A 31 -44.02 7.67 -14.91
N THR A 32 -44.66 8.11 -13.82
CA THR A 32 -44.07 8.01 -12.48
C THR A 32 -43.95 6.56 -12.01
N ASP A 33 -44.92 5.71 -12.34
CA ASP A 33 -44.86 4.26 -12.05
C ASP A 33 -43.68 3.61 -12.77
N CYS A 34 -43.56 3.90 -14.07
CA CYS A 34 -42.46 3.45 -14.91
C CYS A 34 -41.11 3.89 -14.33
N LEU A 35 -40.92 5.19 -14.07
CA LEU A 35 -39.68 5.72 -13.53
C LEU A 35 -39.32 5.11 -12.16
N TYR A 36 -40.31 4.93 -11.28
CA TYR A 36 -40.11 4.28 -9.99
C TYR A 36 -39.56 2.86 -10.16
N HIS A 37 -40.15 2.06 -11.05
CA HIS A 37 -39.69 0.70 -11.31
C HIS A 37 -38.30 0.65 -11.97
N PHE A 38 -37.97 1.58 -12.87
CA PHE A 38 -36.62 1.69 -13.43
C PHE A 38 -35.57 2.04 -12.37
N LEU A 39 -35.86 2.99 -11.47
CA LEU A 39 -34.93 3.37 -10.40
C LEU A 39 -34.76 2.25 -9.37
N THR A 40 -35.86 1.61 -8.94
CA THR A 40 -35.82 0.52 -7.95
C THR A 40 -35.17 -0.75 -8.51
N SER A 41 -35.40 -1.09 -9.78
CA SER A 41 -34.71 -2.21 -10.45
C SER A 41 -33.21 -1.98 -10.59
N ALA A 42 -32.77 -0.72 -10.59
CA ALA A 42 -31.37 -0.33 -10.54
C ALA A 42 -30.78 -0.32 -9.12
N GLY A 43 -31.54 -0.77 -8.10
CA GLY A 43 -31.09 -0.86 -6.71
C GLY A 43 -31.16 0.47 -5.94
N ILE A 44 -31.83 1.49 -6.47
CA ILE A 44 -32.00 2.78 -5.79
C ILE A 44 -33.21 2.72 -4.86
N ARG A 45 -33.03 3.13 -3.59
CA ARG A 45 -34.16 3.29 -2.66
C ARG A 45 -34.94 4.57 -2.99
N VAL A 46 -36.14 4.41 -3.51
CA VAL A 46 -37.00 5.53 -3.94
C VAL A 46 -38.21 5.65 -3.03
N PHE A 47 -38.49 6.85 -2.54
CA PHE A 47 -39.77 7.16 -1.92
C PHE A 47 -40.77 7.60 -2.98
N ARG A 48 -41.91 6.91 -3.03
CA ARG A 48 -43.08 7.24 -3.85
C ARG A 48 -44.32 7.17 -2.97
N ASP A 49 -45.13 8.23 -2.96
CA ASP A 49 -46.39 8.20 -2.21
C ASP A 49 -47.45 7.34 -2.92
N ASP A 50 -47.88 6.27 -2.25
CA ASP A 50 -48.61 5.14 -2.83
C ASP A 50 -50.11 5.04 -2.44
N THR A 51 -50.73 6.01 -1.74
CA THR A 51 -52.08 5.75 -1.17
C THR A 51 -53.17 6.80 -1.40
N ASP A 52 -54.35 6.30 -1.79
CA ASP A 52 -55.65 7.00 -1.88
C ASP A 52 -56.37 7.10 -0.50
N GLN A 53 -55.73 7.59 0.57
CA GLN A 53 -56.34 7.70 1.94
C GLN A 53 -56.03 9.03 2.70
N PRO A 54 -56.86 9.45 3.69
CA PRO A 54 -56.94 10.86 4.14
C PRO A 54 -55.89 11.33 5.19
N LEU A 55 -55.09 12.32 4.75
CA LEU A 55 -54.61 13.61 5.31
C LEU A 55 -54.16 13.87 6.78
N GLY A 56 -54.35 13.00 7.77
CA GLY A 56 -54.04 13.36 9.19
C GLY A 56 -52.64 13.00 9.70
N ALA A 57 -52.32 11.70 9.74
CA ALA A 57 -51.14 11.15 10.43
C ALA A 57 -49.92 10.91 9.51
N LYS A 58 -49.94 11.41 8.27
CA LYS A 58 -48.92 11.10 7.23
C LYS A 58 -48.06 12.29 6.78
N ILE A 59 -48.40 13.50 7.20
CA ILE A 59 -47.69 14.73 6.78
C ILE A 59 -46.24 14.71 7.27
N GLU A 60 -46.01 14.33 8.52
CA GLU A 60 -44.67 14.18 9.10
C GLU A 60 -43.85 13.15 8.31
N LYS A 61 -44.42 11.97 8.01
CA LYS A 61 -43.71 10.91 7.29
C LYS A 61 -43.24 11.31 5.87
N ILE A 62 -44.02 12.11 5.14
CA ILE A 62 -43.63 12.58 3.80
C ILE A 62 -42.56 13.66 3.91
N LEU A 63 -42.69 14.60 4.85
CA LEU A 63 -41.67 15.61 5.11
C LEU A 63 -40.36 14.96 5.60
N ASP A 64 -40.43 13.98 6.48
CA ASP A 64 -39.30 13.17 6.94
C ASP A 64 -38.64 12.41 5.78
N ALA A 65 -39.42 11.90 4.83
CA ALA A 65 -38.89 11.24 3.64
C ALA A 65 -38.15 12.23 2.73
N ILE A 66 -38.65 13.46 2.58
CA ILE A 66 -37.93 14.53 1.86
C ILE A 66 -36.63 14.86 2.60
N ASP A 67 -36.70 15.04 3.91
CA ASP A 67 -35.57 15.37 4.79
C ASP A 67 -34.49 14.28 4.73
N CYS A 68 -34.88 12.99 4.69
CA CYS A 68 -33.97 11.84 4.62
C CYS A 68 -33.45 11.53 3.20
N SER A 69 -34.09 12.03 2.15
CA SER A 69 -33.70 11.74 0.76
C SER A 69 -32.45 12.51 0.32
N VAL A 70 -31.64 11.95 -0.59
CA VAL A 70 -30.44 12.63 -1.14
C VAL A 70 -30.81 13.51 -2.34
N ILE A 71 -31.67 12.99 -3.21
CA ILE A 71 -32.08 13.65 -4.46
C ILE A 71 -33.60 13.86 -4.44
N GLY A 72 -34.03 15.09 -4.70
CA GLY A 72 -35.43 15.43 -4.96
C GLY A 72 -35.71 15.46 -6.46
N MET A 73 -36.80 14.82 -6.89
CA MET A 73 -37.17 14.75 -8.32
C MET A 73 -38.62 15.20 -8.50
N PRO A 74 -38.85 16.51 -8.73
CA PRO A 74 -40.17 17.00 -9.10
C PRO A 74 -40.48 16.65 -10.56
N ILE A 75 -41.61 15.99 -10.77
CA ILE A 75 -42.18 15.60 -12.06
C ILE A 75 -43.30 16.59 -12.37
N PHE A 76 -42.95 17.63 -13.12
CA PHE A 76 -43.87 18.70 -13.49
C PHE A 76 -44.82 18.23 -14.58
N SER A 77 -46.11 18.23 -14.26
CA SER A 77 -47.24 17.99 -15.16
C SER A 77 -48.14 19.20 -15.25
N LYS A 78 -49.08 19.25 -16.21
CA LYS A 78 -49.98 20.40 -16.38
C LYS A 78 -50.74 20.81 -15.11
N GLU A 79 -51.18 19.86 -14.27
CA GLU A 79 -51.91 20.15 -13.03
C GLU A 79 -51.04 20.11 -11.76
N TYR A 80 -49.71 20.08 -11.89
CA TYR A 80 -48.81 20.02 -10.73
C TYR A 80 -49.01 21.21 -9.78
N ALA A 81 -49.04 22.43 -10.32
CA ALA A 81 -49.22 23.66 -9.53
C ALA A 81 -50.64 23.81 -8.94
N SER A 82 -51.62 23.05 -9.43
CA SER A 82 -52.97 23.02 -8.85
C SER A 82 -53.00 22.35 -7.48
N SER A 83 -51.98 21.56 -7.11
CA SER A 83 -51.89 20.91 -5.81
C SER A 83 -51.04 21.70 -4.82
N LYS A 84 -51.67 22.18 -3.72
CA LYS A 84 -50.94 22.76 -2.57
C LYS A 84 -49.86 21.82 -2.03
N TRP A 85 -50.09 20.50 -2.11
CA TRP A 85 -49.17 19.51 -1.57
C TRP A 85 -47.89 19.41 -2.38
N CYS A 86 -48.00 19.26 -3.71
CA CYS A 86 -46.84 19.26 -4.61
C CYS A 86 -46.00 20.54 -4.45
N LEU A 87 -46.65 21.70 -4.29
CA LEU A 87 -45.96 22.97 -4.07
C LEU A 87 -45.23 23.03 -2.71
N ARG A 88 -45.81 22.46 -1.64
CA ARG A 88 -45.14 22.35 -0.33
C ARG A 88 -43.95 21.41 -0.36
N GLU A 89 -44.05 20.26 -1.03
CA GLU A 89 -42.93 19.33 -1.22
C GLU A 89 -41.77 20.01 -1.97
N LEU A 90 -42.09 20.71 -3.07
CA LEU A 90 -41.11 21.45 -3.86
C LEU A 90 -40.40 22.53 -3.04
N ARG A 91 -41.17 23.32 -2.28
CA ARG A 91 -40.64 24.32 -1.34
C ARG A 91 -39.67 23.67 -0.35
N ARG A 92 -40.07 22.55 0.27
CA ARG A 92 -39.24 21.84 1.25
C ARG A 92 -37.91 21.37 0.64
N MET A 93 -37.93 20.83 -0.58
CA MET A 93 -36.70 20.43 -1.28
C MET A 93 -35.74 21.59 -1.50
N VAL A 94 -36.28 22.76 -1.84
CA VAL A 94 -35.51 24.00 -2.06
C VAL A 94 -34.93 24.52 -0.74
N GLU A 95 -35.73 24.58 0.32
CA GLU A 95 -35.28 25.02 1.65
C GLU A 95 -34.12 24.17 2.20
N LEU A 96 -34.19 22.85 1.98
CA LEU A 96 -33.14 21.91 2.37
C LEU A 96 -31.93 21.90 1.42
N LYS A 97 -31.92 22.75 0.39
CA LYS A 97 -30.86 22.81 -0.64
C LYS A 97 -30.53 21.44 -1.24
N LYS A 98 -31.54 20.61 -1.45
CA LYS A 98 -31.35 19.26 -2.00
C LYS A 98 -30.78 19.32 -3.42
N THR A 99 -30.15 18.21 -3.83
CA THR A 99 -29.88 17.98 -5.25
C THR A 99 -31.22 17.74 -5.94
N ILE A 100 -31.69 18.71 -6.73
CA ILE A 100 -32.98 18.63 -7.43
C ILE A 100 -32.75 18.31 -8.90
N ILE A 101 -33.45 17.29 -9.42
CA ILE A 101 -33.49 16.96 -10.86
C ILE A 101 -34.94 17.17 -11.36
N PRO A 102 -35.24 18.31 -11.99
CA PRO A 102 -36.58 18.58 -12.49
C PRO A 102 -36.85 17.79 -13.76
N ILE A 103 -37.99 17.10 -13.79
CA ILE A 103 -38.51 16.39 -14.98
C ILE A 103 -39.73 17.15 -15.48
N PHE A 104 -39.72 17.52 -16.76
CA PHE A 104 -40.84 18.17 -17.42
C PHE A 104 -41.57 17.14 -18.28
N TYR A 105 -42.70 16.63 -17.78
CA TYR A 105 -43.42 15.49 -18.37
C TYR A 105 -44.26 15.89 -19.58
N ASP A 106 -45.14 16.88 -19.42
CA ASP A 106 -46.00 17.43 -20.48
C ASP A 106 -46.08 18.97 -20.42
N VAL A 107 -45.06 19.56 -19.82
CA VAL A 107 -44.85 21.01 -19.67
C VAL A 107 -43.43 21.37 -20.09
N THR A 108 -43.14 22.66 -20.16
CA THR A 108 -41.82 23.21 -20.48
C THR A 108 -41.22 23.95 -19.28
N PRO A 109 -39.90 24.19 -19.25
CA PRO A 109 -39.28 25.02 -18.23
C PRO A 109 -39.87 26.44 -18.15
N ASN A 110 -40.44 26.96 -19.24
CA ASN A 110 -41.06 28.28 -19.26
C ASN A 110 -42.36 28.33 -18.45
N ASP A 111 -43.10 27.23 -18.40
CA ASP A 111 -44.31 27.11 -17.58
C ASP A 111 -43.95 27.17 -16.09
N VAL A 112 -42.91 26.43 -15.68
CA VAL A 112 -42.40 26.43 -14.30
C VAL A 112 -41.78 27.78 -13.91
N LYS A 113 -41.15 28.48 -14.87
CA LYS A 113 -40.64 29.85 -14.69
C LYS A 113 -41.72 30.93 -14.68
N LEU A 114 -43.01 30.57 -14.75
CA LEU A 114 -44.14 31.50 -14.77
C LEU A 114 -44.09 32.48 -15.94
N LYS A 115 -43.50 32.06 -17.06
CA LYS A 115 -43.50 32.83 -18.33
C LYS A 115 -44.74 32.56 -19.18
N THR A 116 -45.54 31.58 -18.80
CA THR A 116 -46.83 31.24 -19.41
C THR A 116 -47.91 31.30 -18.33
N SER A 117 -49.18 31.28 -18.74
CA SER A 117 -50.30 31.35 -17.81
C SER A 117 -50.52 30.03 -17.05
N LEU A 118 -49.99 28.89 -17.52
CA LEU A 118 -50.33 27.55 -17.00
C LEU A 118 -50.19 27.44 -15.47
N TYR A 119 -49.02 27.77 -14.92
CA TYR A 119 -48.80 27.73 -13.47
C TYR A 119 -49.09 29.08 -12.79
N ALA A 120 -49.06 30.19 -13.54
CA ALA A 120 -49.41 31.51 -13.01
C ALA A 120 -50.89 31.55 -12.58
N ASP A 121 -51.79 31.06 -13.43
CA ASP A 121 -53.23 30.99 -13.18
C ASP A 121 -53.54 30.08 -11.98
N ALA A 122 -52.81 28.96 -11.85
CA ALA A 122 -52.95 28.06 -10.70
C ALA A 122 -52.52 28.72 -9.39
N LEU A 123 -51.43 29.48 -9.38
CA LEU A 123 -50.99 30.26 -8.21
C LEU A 123 -51.97 31.39 -7.87
N GLU A 124 -52.52 32.08 -8.88
CA GLU A 124 -53.53 33.12 -8.69
C GLU A 124 -54.83 32.55 -8.11
N ALA A 125 -55.24 31.35 -8.52
CA ALA A 125 -56.37 30.65 -7.93
C ALA A 125 -56.16 30.33 -6.44
N HIS A 126 -54.95 29.88 -6.07
CA HIS A 126 -54.60 29.66 -4.65
C HIS A 126 -54.57 30.97 -3.86
N ALA A 127 -54.01 32.04 -4.42
CA ALA A 127 -53.98 33.37 -3.80
C ALA A 127 -55.39 33.94 -3.62
N SER A 128 -56.24 33.83 -4.64
CA SER A 128 -57.64 34.28 -4.59
C SER A 128 -58.45 33.51 -3.56
N THR A 129 -58.25 32.20 -3.48
CA THR A 129 -58.89 31.35 -2.46
C THR A 129 -58.41 31.72 -1.05
N ALA A 130 -57.12 32.00 -0.87
CA ALA A 130 -56.57 32.45 0.41
C ALA A 130 -57.16 33.82 0.81
N TYR A 131 -57.26 34.76 -0.12
CA TYR A 131 -57.85 36.09 0.12
C TYR A 131 -59.35 36.01 0.47
N GLN A 132 -60.12 35.17 -0.24
CA GLN A 132 -61.54 34.94 0.06
C GLN A 132 -61.75 34.34 1.46
N LYS A 133 -60.90 33.41 1.89
CA LYS A 133 -60.96 32.85 3.25
C LYS A 133 -60.59 33.87 4.33
N ILE A 134 -59.63 34.74 4.05
CA ILE A 134 -59.28 35.85 4.95
C ILE A 134 -60.46 36.81 5.10
N MET A 135 -61.12 37.16 3.99
CA MET A 135 -62.32 38.02 4.03
C MET A 135 -63.52 37.35 4.71
N GLN A 136 -63.75 36.05 4.50
CA GLN A 136 -64.82 35.30 5.17
C GLN A 136 -64.60 35.24 6.69
N ARG A 137 -63.37 35.01 7.15
CA ARG A 137 -63.02 35.04 8.59
C ARG A 137 -63.22 36.43 9.19
N GLN A 138 -62.90 37.49 8.46
CA GLN A 138 -63.13 38.88 8.91
C GLN A 138 -64.61 39.26 8.98
N THR A 139 -65.50 38.63 8.20
CA THR A 139 -66.96 38.81 8.32
C THR A 139 -67.61 37.95 9.40
N GLU A 140 -67.00 36.83 9.80
CA GLU A 140 -67.49 35.95 10.87
C GLU A 140 -67.01 36.36 12.28
N ASP A 141 -65.93 37.14 12.39
CA ASP A 141 -65.34 37.57 13.66
C ASP A 141 -66.00 38.82 14.31
N LEU A 142 -67.22 39.21 13.90
CA LEU A 142 -68.04 40.19 14.66
C LEU A 142 -68.68 39.59 15.94
N SER A 143 -68.38 38.35 16.32
CA SER A 143 -68.92 37.74 17.54
C SER A 143 -68.01 36.78 18.32
N SER A 144 -66.68 37.00 18.36
CA SER A 144 -65.85 36.42 19.43
C SER A 144 -64.46 37.03 19.50
N GLU A 145 -64.19 37.76 20.58
CA GLU A 145 -62.84 38.14 20.98
C GLU A 145 -62.04 36.93 21.48
N ASN A 146 -60.76 36.91 21.12
CA ASN A 146 -59.64 36.10 21.61
C ASN A 146 -59.36 34.75 20.92
N LYS A 147 -58.27 34.75 20.14
CA LYS A 147 -57.10 33.89 20.42
C LYS A 147 -55.86 34.36 19.65
N GLU A 148 -54.85 34.79 20.41
CA GLU A 148 -53.46 34.85 19.93
C GLU A 148 -53.04 33.47 19.41
N THR A 149 -52.68 33.38 18.12
CA THR A 149 -51.92 32.26 17.59
C THR A 149 -50.57 32.78 17.11
N LYS A 150 -49.55 32.59 17.95
CA LYS A 150 -48.14 32.76 17.58
C LYS A 150 -47.76 31.68 16.56
N GLY A 151 -47.26 32.10 15.39
CA GLY A 151 -46.32 31.30 14.58
C GLY A 151 -46.86 30.51 13.39
N ALA A 152 -48.05 30.78 12.85
CA ALA A 152 -48.48 30.18 11.58
C ALA A 152 -48.32 31.21 10.43
N GLU A 153 -47.52 30.88 9.40
CA GLU A 153 -47.48 31.66 8.15
C GLU A 153 -48.90 31.79 7.58
N THR A 154 -49.22 32.98 7.06
CA THR A 154 -50.50 33.18 6.38
C THR A 154 -50.53 32.39 5.06
N GLU A 155 -51.70 31.86 4.63
CA GLU A 155 -51.80 31.16 3.33
C GLU A 155 -51.33 32.05 2.16
N SER A 156 -51.36 33.38 2.31
CA SER A 156 -50.81 34.33 1.34
C SER A 156 -49.28 34.32 1.29
N GLU A 157 -48.61 34.19 2.44
CA GLU A 157 -47.15 34.05 2.50
C GLU A 157 -46.69 32.71 1.92
N GLU A 158 -47.46 31.62 2.12
CA GLU A 158 -47.15 30.31 1.51
C GLU A 158 -47.12 30.37 -0.03
N VAL A 159 -48.06 31.09 -0.66
CA VAL A 159 -48.12 31.22 -2.12
C VAL A 159 -46.88 31.91 -2.69
N GLU A 160 -46.36 32.94 -2.00
CA GLU A 160 -45.13 33.62 -2.44
C GLU A 160 -43.90 32.72 -2.29
N HIS A 161 -43.84 31.89 -1.26
CA HIS A 161 -42.79 30.88 -1.11
C HIS A 161 -42.87 29.80 -2.20
N TRP A 162 -44.07 29.34 -2.57
CA TRP A 162 -44.25 28.40 -3.69
C TRP A 162 -43.80 29.00 -5.01
N LYS A 163 -44.16 30.27 -5.26
CA LYS A 163 -43.74 31.03 -6.44
C LYS A 163 -42.21 31.12 -6.52
N LYS A 164 -41.54 31.43 -5.41
CA LYS A 164 -40.07 31.48 -5.35
C LYS A 164 -39.43 30.10 -5.61
N ALA A 165 -39.97 29.04 -5.03
CA ALA A 165 -39.47 27.68 -5.24
C ALA A 165 -39.60 27.22 -6.70
N LEU A 166 -40.74 27.52 -7.36
CA LEU A 166 -40.95 27.25 -8.78
C LEU A 166 -39.96 28.01 -9.66
N LEU A 167 -39.75 29.31 -9.40
CA LEU A 167 -38.79 30.11 -10.14
C LEU A 167 -37.36 29.57 -9.98
N GLU A 168 -36.96 29.20 -8.76
CA GLU A 168 -35.65 28.62 -8.51
C GLU A 168 -35.46 27.29 -9.26
N VAL A 169 -36.38 26.35 -9.10
CA VAL A 169 -36.25 25.02 -9.72
C VAL A 169 -36.38 25.11 -11.24
N GLY A 170 -37.20 26.01 -11.76
CA GLY A 170 -37.33 26.26 -13.18
C GLY A 170 -36.03 26.72 -13.83
N THR A 171 -35.12 27.39 -13.10
CA THR A 171 -33.80 27.78 -13.61
C THR A 171 -32.77 26.65 -13.64
N ARG A 172 -33.01 25.53 -12.95
CA ARG A 172 -32.10 24.37 -12.91
C ARG A 172 -32.16 23.58 -14.22
N SER A 173 -31.05 22.94 -14.58
CA SER A 173 -30.97 22.05 -15.74
C SER A 173 -31.83 20.80 -15.52
N GLY A 174 -33.04 20.79 -16.07
CA GLY A 174 -33.96 19.65 -16.02
C GLY A 174 -34.01 18.85 -17.32
N ARG A 175 -34.89 17.84 -17.34
CA ARG A 175 -35.03 16.90 -18.45
C ARG A 175 -36.46 16.97 -18.99
N GLU A 176 -36.60 17.45 -20.21
CA GLU A 176 -37.87 17.47 -20.93
C GLU A 176 -38.14 16.12 -21.58
N LEU A 177 -39.31 15.55 -21.30
CA LEU A 177 -39.76 14.33 -21.93
C LEU A 177 -40.20 14.64 -23.37
N ARG A 178 -39.31 14.38 -24.33
CA ARG A 178 -39.60 14.49 -25.78
C ARG A 178 -40.29 13.20 -26.27
N GLN A 179 -40.90 13.22 -27.46
CA GLN A 179 -41.72 12.11 -28.02
C GLN A 179 -41.01 10.75 -28.18
N ASN A 180 -39.74 10.62 -27.77
CA ASN A 180 -39.02 9.35 -27.71
C ASN A 180 -39.47 8.64 -26.43
N GLY A 181 -40.15 7.48 -26.55
CA GLY A 181 -40.95 6.86 -25.50
C GLY A 181 -40.31 6.69 -24.11
N PHE A 182 -41.17 6.44 -23.10
CA PHE A 182 -40.80 6.45 -21.67
C PHE A 182 -39.57 5.61 -21.30
N GLY A 183 -39.34 4.47 -21.97
CA GLY A 183 -38.24 3.56 -21.63
C GLY A 183 -36.85 4.19 -21.76
N GLU A 184 -36.52 4.80 -22.91
CA GLU A 184 -35.21 5.42 -23.14
C GLU A 184 -34.97 6.60 -22.20
N PHE A 185 -36.02 7.39 -21.96
CA PHE A 185 -35.97 8.49 -21.03
C PHE A 185 -35.70 8.02 -19.60
N CYS A 186 -36.45 7.02 -19.12
CA CYS A 186 -36.26 6.43 -17.79
C CYS A 186 -34.85 5.83 -17.63
N ILE A 187 -34.30 5.15 -18.65
CA ILE A 187 -32.92 4.64 -18.62
C ILE A 187 -31.92 5.79 -18.44
N ALA A 188 -32.09 6.88 -19.19
CA ALA A 188 -31.18 8.02 -19.13
C ALA A 188 -31.26 8.77 -17.79
N ILE A 189 -32.46 8.89 -17.22
CA ILE A 189 -32.66 9.45 -15.87
C ILE A 189 -32.06 8.55 -14.80
N THR A 190 -32.34 7.25 -14.84
CA THR A 190 -31.80 6.28 -13.88
C THR A 190 -30.28 6.27 -13.91
N SER A 191 -29.68 6.36 -15.10
CA SER A 191 -28.22 6.46 -15.26
C SER A 191 -27.67 7.75 -14.63
N GLU A 192 -28.32 8.90 -14.86
CA GLU A 192 -27.94 10.18 -14.25
C GLU A 192 -28.04 10.14 -12.72
N VAL A 193 -29.13 9.60 -12.19
CA VAL A 193 -29.35 9.42 -10.76
C VAL A 193 -28.29 8.49 -10.17
N LEU A 194 -28.00 7.36 -10.83
CA LEU A 194 -26.91 6.46 -10.42
C LEU A 194 -25.57 7.18 -10.41
N THR A 195 -25.22 7.97 -11.42
CA THR A 195 -23.96 8.72 -11.45
C THR A 195 -23.88 9.71 -10.29
N ARG A 196 -24.96 10.45 -10.00
CA ARG A 196 -24.99 11.39 -8.86
C ARG A 196 -24.98 10.69 -7.50
N LEU A 197 -25.56 9.49 -7.39
CA LEU A 197 -25.50 8.64 -6.20
C LEU A 197 -24.16 7.89 -6.06
N LYS A 198 -23.50 7.56 -7.18
CA LYS A 198 -22.18 6.88 -7.28
C LYS A 198 -21.02 7.86 -7.19
N ALA A 199 -21.23 9.15 -7.43
CA ALA A 199 -20.32 10.24 -7.06
C ALA A 199 -20.13 10.38 -5.54
N LYS A 200 -20.59 9.40 -4.75
CA LYS A 200 -20.18 9.19 -3.37
C LYS A 200 -18.72 8.78 -3.37
N GLU A 201 -17.90 9.70 -2.88
CA GLU A 201 -16.55 9.50 -2.37
C GLU A 201 -16.34 8.04 -1.94
N LYS A 202 -15.32 7.39 -2.48
CA LYS A 202 -14.87 6.10 -1.95
C LYS A 202 -14.57 6.33 -0.48
N ILE A 203 -15.27 5.59 0.39
CA ILE A 203 -15.05 5.65 1.83
C ILE A 203 -13.60 5.27 2.07
N ILE A 204 -12.83 6.23 2.56
CA ILE A 204 -11.50 5.96 3.07
C ILE A 204 -11.68 5.57 4.52
N THR A 205 -11.58 4.27 4.76
CA THR A 205 -11.65 3.71 6.11
C THR A 205 -10.35 4.03 6.84
N GLY A 206 -10.45 4.61 8.04
CA GLY A 206 -9.30 4.92 8.90
C GLY A 206 -9.12 6.42 9.13
N GLN A 207 -8.28 6.76 10.11
CA GLN A 207 -7.96 8.16 10.37
C GLN A 207 -6.83 8.61 9.45
N LEU A 208 -7.17 9.36 8.41
CA LEU A 208 -6.20 9.86 7.44
C LEU A 208 -5.28 10.92 8.05
N VAL A 209 -4.03 10.87 7.61
CA VAL A 209 -3.05 11.94 7.77
C VAL A 209 -2.81 12.57 6.40
N SER A 210 -2.42 13.84 6.35
CA SER A 210 -2.21 14.56 5.09
C SER A 210 -1.30 13.79 4.13
N MET A 211 -1.80 13.53 2.92
CA MET A 211 -1.07 12.96 1.79
C MET A 211 -1.04 13.95 0.59
N THR A 212 -1.17 15.25 0.87
CA THR A 212 -1.33 16.28 -0.17
C THR A 212 -0.19 16.26 -1.18
N ASP A 213 1.06 16.11 -0.73
CA ASP A 213 2.23 16.10 -1.62
C ASP A 213 2.21 14.88 -2.56
N GLN A 214 1.85 13.70 -2.04
CA GLN A 214 1.76 12.47 -2.84
C GLN A 214 0.60 12.54 -3.84
N VAL A 215 -0.55 13.07 -3.42
CA VAL A 215 -1.70 13.31 -4.30
C VAL A 215 -1.30 14.27 -5.41
N GLU A 216 -0.69 15.41 -5.07
CA GLU A 216 -0.25 16.40 -6.06
C GLU A 216 0.79 15.82 -7.03
N ALA A 217 1.74 15.02 -6.54
CA ALA A 217 2.73 14.36 -7.39
C ALA A 217 2.09 13.39 -8.39
N VAL A 218 1.15 12.54 -7.95
CA VAL A 218 0.39 11.64 -8.84
C VAL A 218 -0.47 12.44 -9.82
N MET A 219 -1.12 13.52 -9.36
CA MET A 219 -1.92 14.41 -10.20
C MET A 219 -1.09 15.08 -11.31
N LYS A 220 0.15 15.47 -11.01
CA LYS A 220 1.13 15.98 -11.99
C LYS A 220 1.49 14.92 -13.04
N LEU A 221 1.73 13.67 -12.62
CA LEU A 221 1.99 12.57 -13.55
C LEU A 221 0.79 12.32 -14.47
N LEU A 222 -0.41 12.33 -13.89
CA LEU A 222 -1.66 12.17 -14.62
C LEU A 222 -1.91 13.32 -15.59
N ASN A 223 -1.52 14.56 -15.29
CA ASN A 223 -1.67 15.73 -16.17
C ASN A 223 -3.07 15.80 -16.81
N VAL A 224 -4.11 15.90 -15.98
CA VAL A 224 -5.51 15.64 -16.35
C VAL A 224 -6.06 16.53 -17.47
N ASP A 225 -5.44 17.68 -17.71
CA ASP A 225 -5.84 18.62 -18.77
C ASP A 225 -5.30 18.26 -20.15
N SER A 226 -4.37 17.31 -20.24
CA SER A 226 -3.83 16.82 -21.52
C SER A 226 -4.81 15.90 -22.27
N PRO A 227 -4.90 16.00 -23.61
CA PRO A 227 -5.80 15.14 -24.40
C PRO A 227 -5.27 13.72 -24.63
N ASP A 228 -4.04 13.40 -24.21
CA ASP A 228 -3.46 12.06 -24.31
C ASP A 228 -4.13 11.05 -23.35
N VAL A 229 -3.79 9.77 -23.50
CA VAL A 229 -4.15 8.69 -22.57
C VAL A 229 -2.92 8.34 -21.76
N ARG A 230 -3.03 8.34 -20.43
CA ARG A 230 -1.90 8.09 -19.53
C ARG A 230 -2.16 6.96 -18.55
N PHE A 231 -1.09 6.21 -18.31
CA PHE A 231 -1.01 5.15 -17.32
C PHE A 231 -0.01 5.57 -16.24
N VAL A 232 -0.43 5.48 -14.98
CA VAL A 232 0.42 5.72 -13.81
C VAL A 232 0.41 4.48 -12.93
N GLY A 233 1.60 3.92 -12.68
CA GLY A 233 1.81 2.78 -11.81
C GLY A 233 2.31 3.23 -10.44
N ILE A 234 1.50 3.06 -9.40
CA ILE A 234 1.86 3.30 -8.00
C ILE A 234 2.37 1.98 -7.40
N HIS A 235 3.66 1.91 -7.07
CA HIS A 235 4.27 0.70 -6.52
C HIS A 235 4.92 0.93 -5.15
N GLY A 236 5.23 -0.15 -4.45
CA GLY A 236 5.85 -0.11 -3.12
C GLY A 236 5.44 -1.28 -2.22
N MET A 237 5.99 -1.33 -1.02
CA MET A 237 5.78 -2.41 -0.05
C MET A 237 4.30 -2.58 0.36
N GLY A 238 3.91 -3.78 0.79
CA GLY A 238 2.59 -4.04 1.37
C GLY A 238 2.30 -3.16 2.59
N GLY A 239 1.11 -2.55 2.65
CA GLY A 239 0.70 -1.72 3.80
C GLY A 239 1.23 -0.27 3.80
N ILE A 240 1.96 0.16 2.75
CA ILE A 240 2.51 1.52 2.64
C ILE A 240 1.47 2.60 2.31
N GLY A 241 0.25 2.22 1.90
CA GLY A 241 -0.85 3.17 1.61
C GLY A 241 -1.16 3.41 0.12
N LYS A 242 -0.66 2.57 -0.80
CA LYS A 242 -0.93 2.70 -2.26
C LYS A 242 -2.42 2.81 -2.59
N THR A 243 -3.23 1.89 -2.09
CA THR A 243 -4.69 1.86 -2.28
C THR A 243 -5.35 3.12 -1.73
N THR A 244 -4.87 3.63 -0.59
CA THR A 244 -5.37 4.87 0.03
C THR A 244 -5.09 6.07 -0.86
N LEU A 245 -3.86 6.19 -1.38
CA LEU A 245 -3.49 7.25 -2.33
C LEU A 245 -4.34 7.18 -3.60
N ALA A 246 -4.51 5.99 -4.18
CA ALA A 246 -5.34 5.80 -5.37
C ALA A 246 -6.81 6.19 -5.13
N LYS A 247 -7.37 5.90 -3.95
CA LYS A 247 -8.72 6.33 -3.56
C LYS A 247 -8.84 7.84 -3.42
N LEU A 248 -7.84 8.51 -2.82
CA LEU A 248 -7.81 9.98 -2.69
C LEU A 248 -7.83 10.65 -4.07
N VAL A 249 -6.92 10.24 -4.95
CA VAL A 249 -6.82 10.74 -6.34
C VAL A 249 -8.12 10.46 -7.10
N PHE A 250 -8.68 9.25 -6.96
CA PHE A 250 -9.93 8.89 -7.62
C PHE A 250 -11.11 9.77 -7.18
N ASN A 251 -11.23 10.02 -5.87
CA ASN A 251 -12.30 10.87 -5.33
C ASN A 251 -12.18 12.30 -5.85
N GLU A 252 -10.96 12.85 -5.85
CA GLU A 252 -10.69 14.21 -6.36
C GLU A 252 -10.99 14.36 -7.86
N LEU A 253 -10.71 13.32 -8.65
CA LEU A 253 -10.82 13.38 -10.11
C LEU A 253 -12.16 12.91 -10.67
N SER A 254 -12.91 12.07 -9.97
CA SER A 254 -14.07 11.36 -10.52
C SER A 254 -15.10 12.27 -11.21
N CYS A 255 -15.30 13.50 -10.71
CA CYS A 255 -16.24 14.47 -11.28
C CYS A 255 -15.80 15.06 -12.64
N ARG A 256 -14.53 14.88 -13.04
CA ARG A 256 -13.94 15.42 -14.28
C ARG A 256 -13.97 14.44 -15.46
N PHE A 257 -14.51 13.24 -15.26
CA PHE A 257 -14.53 12.14 -16.24
C PHE A 257 -15.96 11.68 -16.51
N GLU A 258 -16.21 11.24 -17.74
CA GLU A 258 -17.53 10.76 -18.17
C GLU A 258 -17.85 9.39 -17.55
N TYR A 259 -16.82 8.53 -17.45
CA TYR A 259 -16.93 7.22 -16.83
C TYR A 259 -15.79 6.98 -15.85
N CYS A 260 -16.13 6.36 -14.72
CA CYS A 260 -15.16 6.03 -13.69
C CYS A 260 -15.37 4.59 -13.19
N SER A 261 -14.30 3.84 -12.99
CA SER A 261 -14.34 2.55 -12.29
C SER A 261 -13.13 2.38 -11.39
N PHE A 262 -13.36 1.75 -10.25
CA PHE A 262 -12.33 1.38 -9.29
C PHE A 262 -12.48 -0.11 -8.98
N ILE A 263 -11.57 -0.91 -9.52
CA ILE A 263 -11.53 -2.35 -9.27
C ILE A 263 -10.61 -2.61 -8.09
N ASN A 264 -11.21 -2.76 -6.89
CA ASN A 264 -10.50 -3.10 -5.66
C ASN A 264 -9.93 -4.52 -5.71
N ASP A 265 -8.78 -4.74 -5.07
CA ASP A 265 -8.22 -6.05 -4.69
C ASP A 265 -8.20 -7.09 -5.84
N ILE A 266 -7.59 -6.71 -6.97
CA ILE A 266 -7.54 -7.54 -8.19
C ILE A 266 -6.92 -8.91 -7.91
N ARG A 267 -5.81 -8.97 -7.16
CA ARG A 267 -5.19 -10.25 -6.75
C ARG A 267 -6.18 -11.23 -6.12
N GLU A 268 -7.06 -10.77 -5.22
CA GLU A 268 -8.01 -11.65 -4.54
C GLU A 268 -9.18 -12.02 -5.45
N LEU A 269 -9.66 -11.07 -6.26
CA LEU A 269 -10.75 -11.30 -7.20
C LEU A 269 -10.34 -12.21 -8.39
N SER A 270 -9.06 -12.20 -8.78
CA SER A 270 -8.54 -13.00 -9.90
C SER A 270 -8.29 -14.46 -9.56
N LYS A 271 -8.27 -14.85 -8.27
CA LYS A 271 -8.16 -16.27 -7.86
C LYS A 271 -9.36 -17.12 -8.31
N GLY A 272 -10.45 -16.48 -8.74
CA GLY A 272 -11.61 -17.12 -9.35
C GLY A 272 -11.56 -17.08 -10.89
N GLU A 273 -12.72 -16.91 -11.52
CA GLU A 273 -12.81 -16.77 -12.98
C GLU A 273 -12.39 -15.37 -13.45
N PRO A 274 -11.44 -15.24 -14.39
CA PRO A 274 -10.98 -13.94 -14.92
C PRO A 274 -12.10 -13.04 -15.46
N THR A 275 -13.17 -13.65 -15.97
CA THR A 275 -14.36 -12.98 -16.50
C THR A 275 -15.08 -12.15 -15.43
N LYS A 276 -14.89 -12.43 -14.13
CA LYS A 276 -15.48 -11.63 -13.03
C LYS A 276 -14.95 -10.21 -13.00
N LEU A 277 -13.66 -10.01 -13.24
CA LEU A 277 -13.04 -8.68 -13.28
C LEU A 277 -13.58 -7.86 -14.46
N GLN A 278 -13.67 -8.50 -15.63
CA GLN A 278 -14.20 -7.88 -16.84
C GLN A 278 -15.68 -7.54 -16.69
N THR A 279 -16.47 -8.46 -16.15
CA THR A 279 -17.89 -8.24 -15.87
C THR A 279 -18.07 -7.08 -14.89
N LYS A 280 -17.28 -7.02 -13.83
CA LYS A 280 -17.31 -5.92 -12.86
C LYS A 280 -17.00 -4.57 -13.51
N LEU A 281 -15.93 -4.51 -14.31
CA LEU A 281 -15.56 -3.30 -15.04
C LEU A 281 -16.69 -2.84 -15.97
N LEU A 282 -17.26 -3.77 -16.73
CA LEU A 282 -18.36 -3.48 -17.63
C LEU A 282 -19.62 -3.03 -16.88
N VAL A 283 -19.97 -3.65 -15.76
CA VAL A 283 -21.12 -3.25 -14.92
C VAL A 283 -20.92 -1.84 -14.36
N ASP A 284 -19.72 -1.51 -13.89
CA ASP A 284 -19.39 -0.18 -13.36
C ASP A 284 -19.57 0.90 -14.43
N LEU A 285 -19.19 0.62 -15.69
CA LEU A 285 -19.15 1.58 -16.79
C LEU A 285 -20.45 1.64 -17.62
N LEU A 286 -21.18 0.52 -17.77
CA LEU A 286 -22.36 0.41 -18.65
C LEU A 286 -23.70 0.54 -17.91
N CYS A 287 -23.73 0.36 -16.58
CA CYS A 287 -24.98 0.24 -15.80
C CYS A 287 -25.96 -0.82 -16.37
N LYS A 288 -25.44 -1.85 -17.05
CA LYS A 288 -26.16 -3.05 -17.53
C LYS A 288 -25.44 -4.29 -17.02
N PHE A 289 -26.11 -5.45 -17.04
CA PHE A 289 -25.48 -6.77 -16.82
C PHE A 289 -25.13 -7.39 -18.19
N PRO A 290 -23.97 -7.07 -18.79
CA PRO A 290 -23.55 -7.75 -20.00
C PRO A 290 -23.24 -9.22 -19.68
N SER A 291 -23.71 -10.15 -20.52
CA SER A 291 -23.16 -11.50 -20.50
C SER A 291 -21.76 -11.45 -21.09
N VAL A 292 -20.78 -11.97 -20.36
CA VAL A 292 -19.42 -12.22 -20.85
C VAL A 292 -19.32 -13.73 -21.04
N SER A 293 -19.21 -14.20 -22.28
CA SER A 293 -19.15 -15.65 -22.56
C SER A 293 -17.82 -16.26 -22.12
N ASP A 294 -16.74 -15.53 -22.41
CA ASP A 294 -15.36 -15.92 -22.18
C ASP A 294 -14.47 -14.67 -22.10
N ASN A 295 -13.18 -14.89 -21.85
CA ASN A 295 -12.21 -13.83 -21.64
C ASN A 295 -11.99 -12.94 -22.89
N GLU A 296 -12.04 -13.53 -24.09
CA GLU A 296 -11.80 -12.79 -25.34
C GLU A 296 -12.99 -11.89 -25.68
N ASP A 297 -14.21 -12.40 -25.48
CA ASP A 297 -15.44 -11.63 -25.58
C ASP A 297 -15.45 -10.46 -24.59
N GLY A 298 -15.01 -10.69 -23.34
CA GLY A 298 -14.86 -9.64 -22.33
C GLY A 298 -13.88 -8.54 -22.75
N VAL A 299 -12.67 -8.92 -23.19
CA VAL A 299 -11.66 -7.99 -23.71
C VAL A 299 -12.22 -7.16 -24.87
N LYS A 300 -12.86 -7.81 -25.84
CA LYS A 300 -13.41 -7.15 -27.02
C LYS A 300 -14.47 -6.11 -26.63
N LYS A 301 -15.42 -6.49 -25.77
CA LYS A 301 -16.49 -5.60 -25.28
C LYS A 301 -15.94 -4.38 -24.54
N ILE A 302 -14.95 -4.59 -23.67
CA ILE A 302 -14.28 -3.51 -22.93
C ILE A 302 -13.64 -2.53 -23.92
N ARG A 303 -12.85 -3.06 -24.87
CA ARG A 303 -12.14 -2.25 -25.88
C ARG A 303 -13.09 -1.44 -26.75
N GLU A 304 -14.13 -2.07 -27.30
CA GLU A 304 -15.10 -1.39 -28.18
C GLU A 304 -15.82 -0.25 -27.46
N MET A 305 -16.11 -0.43 -26.17
CA MET A 305 -16.79 0.57 -25.36
C MET A 305 -15.88 1.75 -25.00
N LEU A 306 -14.67 1.47 -24.52
CA LEU A 306 -13.76 2.50 -23.98
C LEU A 306 -13.14 3.40 -25.05
N ARG A 307 -13.07 2.94 -26.30
CA ARG A 307 -12.30 3.56 -27.40
C ARG A 307 -12.66 5.02 -27.69
N THR A 308 -13.89 5.44 -27.37
CA THR A 308 -14.39 6.80 -27.63
C THR A 308 -14.68 7.59 -26.37
N LYS A 309 -14.41 7.01 -25.19
CA LYS A 309 -14.87 7.55 -23.91
C LYS A 309 -13.71 8.07 -23.08
N LYS A 310 -13.95 9.19 -22.38
CA LYS A 310 -12.99 9.77 -21.42
C LYS A 310 -13.17 9.09 -20.06
N VAL A 311 -12.24 8.21 -19.71
CA VAL A 311 -12.39 7.30 -18.55
C VAL A 311 -11.32 7.52 -17.50
N LEU A 312 -11.73 7.46 -16.23
CA LEU A 312 -10.85 7.30 -15.07
C LEU A 312 -10.94 5.86 -14.55
N LEU A 313 -9.87 5.09 -14.67
CA LEU A 313 -9.83 3.68 -14.27
C LEU A 313 -8.75 3.46 -13.21
N VAL A 314 -9.11 2.80 -12.11
CA VAL A 314 -8.16 2.33 -11.10
C VAL A 314 -8.17 0.81 -11.01
N LEU A 315 -6.99 0.21 -11.17
CA LEU A 315 -6.72 -1.21 -11.02
C LEU A 315 -5.89 -1.41 -9.76
N ASP A 316 -6.51 -1.88 -8.67
CA ASP A 316 -5.88 -1.94 -7.34
C ASP A 316 -5.36 -3.35 -6.98
N ASP A 317 -4.17 -3.43 -6.41
CA ASP A 317 -3.45 -4.64 -5.97
C ASP A 317 -3.28 -5.67 -7.10
N VAL A 318 -2.75 -5.21 -8.25
CA VAL A 318 -2.32 -6.04 -9.38
C VAL A 318 -1.03 -6.80 -9.03
N ASP A 319 -1.00 -8.10 -9.27
CA ASP A 319 0.16 -8.97 -9.02
C ASP A 319 0.65 -9.74 -10.26
N HIS A 320 -0.08 -9.67 -11.38
CA HIS A 320 0.35 -10.25 -12.66
C HIS A 320 0.02 -9.34 -13.84
N THR A 321 0.96 -9.19 -14.79
CA THR A 321 0.78 -8.36 -16.00
C THR A 321 -0.44 -8.77 -16.82
N GLU A 322 -0.77 -10.07 -16.87
CA GLU A 322 -1.93 -10.57 -17.61
C GLU A 322 -3.27 -9.97 -17.11
N GLN A 323 -3.35 -9.57 -15.84
CA GLN A 323 -4.52 -8.88 -15.31
C GLN A 323 -4.70 -7.50 -15.95
N ILE A 324 -3.61 -6.81 -16.27
CA ILE A 324 -3.61 -5.53 -16.99
C ILE A 324 -4.00 -5.78 -18.45
N ASP A 325 -3.38 -6.77 -19.11
CA ASP A 325 -3.64 -7.14 -20.51
C ASP A 325 -5.14 -7.37 -20.78
N ARG A 326 -5.84 -7.96 -19.80
CA ARG A 326 -7.26 -8.33 -19.91
C ARG A 326 -8.22 -7.17 -19.63
N LEU A 327 -7.77 -6.07 -19.03
CA LEU A 327 -8.63 -4.97 -18.55
C LEU A 327 -8.29 -3.61 -19.18
N ALA A 328 -7.01 -3.35 -19.42
CA ALA A 328 -6.48 -2.06 -19.83
C ALA A 328 -5.14 -2.21 -20.58
N ASP A 329 -5.11 -3.04 -21.62
CA ASP A 329 -3.90 -3.45 -22.34
C ASP A 329 -3.06 -2.26 -22.86
N ASN A 330 -3.65 -1.32 -23.59
CA ASN A 330 -2.88 -0.21 -24.15
C ASN A 330 -3.73 1.05 -24.36
N SER A 331 -3.08 2.16 -24.66
CA SER A 331 -3.73 3.47 -24.80
C SER A 331 -4.78 3.54 -25.91
N SER A 332 -4.69 2.69 -26.93
CA SER A 332 -5.67 2.67 -28.03
C SER A 332 -7.06 2.17 -27.63
N TRP A 333 -7.17 1.53 -26.46
CA TRP A 333 -8.45 1.10 -25.92
C TRP A 333 -9.29 2.25 -25.38
N PHE A 334 -8.72 3.44 -25.20
CA PHE A 334 -9.36 4.54 -24.48
C PHE A 334 -9.52 5.77 -25.35
N GLY A 335 -10.58 6.54 -25.09
CA GLY A 335 -10.78 7.84 -25.70
C GLY A 335 -9.81 8.90 -25.15
N SER A 336 -9.68 10.00 -25.89
CA SER A 336 -8.84 11.15 -25.55
C SER A 336 -9.10 11.65 -24.12
N GLY A 337 -8.03 11.95 -23.38
CA GLY A 337 -8.09 12.47 -22.02
C GLY A 337 -8.30 11.41 -20.92
N SER A 338 -8.20 10.12 -21.24
CA SER A 338 -8.39 9.03 -20.25
C SER A 338 -7.18 8.83 -19.35
N ARG A 339 -7.43 8.40 -18.10
CA ARG A 339 -6.43 8.22 -17.04
C ARG A 339 -6.58 6.86 -16.38
N ILE A 340 -5.50 6.09 -16.37
CA ILE A 340 -5.46 4.75 -15.78
C ILE A 340 -4.43 4.75 -14.66
N ILE A 341 -4.84 4.33 -13.47
CA ILE A 341 -3.99 4.20 -12.28
C ILE A 341 -3.91 2.71 -11.95
N ILE A 342 -2.70 2.20 -11.75
CA ILE A 342 -2.46 0.81 -11.38
C ILE A 342 -1.73 0.83 -10.04
N THR A 343 -2.20 0.08 -9.05
CA THR A 343 -1.43 -0.13 -7.81
C THR A 343 -0.88 -1.54 -7.78
N THR A 344 0.39 -1.69 -7.41
CA THR A 344 1.05 -3.01 -7.34
C THR A 344 2.09 -3.06 -6.23
N ARG A 345 2.42 -4.27 -5.76
CA ARG A 345 3.58 -4.51 -4.91
C ARG A 345 4.83 -4.84 -5.72
N ASP A 346 4.63 -5.34 -6.94
CA ASP A 346 5.67 -5.82 -7.83
C ASP A 346 5.79 -4.86 -9.02
N LYS A 347 6.82 -4.02 -9.02
CA LYS A 347 7.03 -3.08 -10.13
C LYS A 347 7.30 -3.80 -11.46
N SER A 348 7.78 -5.05 -11.44
CA SER A 348 8.02 -5.82 -12.67
C SER A 348 6.72 -6.03 -13.46
N THR A 349 5.57 -6.10 -12.77
CA THR A 349 4.25 -6.27 -13.41
C THR A 349 3.91 -5.14 -14.38
N ILE A 350 4.39 -3.92 -14.10
CA ILE A 350 4.17 -2.72 -14.92
C ILE A 350 5.36 -2.38 -15.83
N GLU A 351 6.54 -2.98 -15.62
CA GLU A 351 7.75 -2.81 -16.45
C GLU A 351 7.84 -3.80 -17.62
N ARG A 352 7.19 -4.96 -17.51
CA ARG A 352 7.27 -6.07 -18.49
C ARG A 352 6.88 -5.70 -19.92
N ASP A 353 5.99 -4.73 -20.11
CA ASP A 353 5.60 -4.24 -21.44
C ASP A 353 5.96 -2.75 -21.61
N PRO A 354 7.13 -2.46 -22.20
CA PRO A 354 7.57 -1.09 -22.45
C PRO A 354 6.64 -0.30 -23.38
N SER A 355 5.82 -0.98 -24.18
CA SER A 355 4.92 -0.34 -25.15
C SER A 355 3.80 0.46 -24.47
N ARG A 356 3.43 0.10 -23.23
CA ARG A 356 2.39 0.78 -22.43
C ARG A 356 2.80 2.14 -21.91
N LYS A 357 4.11 2.41 -21.80
CA LYS A 357 4.66 3.67 -21.27
C LYS A 357 4.03 4.07 -19.93
N ILE A 358 4.01 3.13 -18.98
CA ILE A 358 3.46 3.37 -17.64
C ILE A 358 4.44 4.27 -16.85
N MET A 359 3.97 5.43 -16.42
CA MET A 359 4.75 6.34 -15.57
C MET A 359 4.76 5.78 -14.14
N GLN A 360 5.94 5.62 -13.55
CA GLN A 360 6.06 4.99 -12.23
C GLN A 360 6.06 6.03 -11.11
N PHE A 361 5.40 5.69 -10.01
CA PHE A 361 5.42 6.43 -8.75
C PHE A 361 5.68 5.46 -7.59
N GLU A 362 6.87 5.58 -6.99
CA GLU A 362 7.24 4.79 -5.83
C GLU A 362 6.66 5.41 -4.55
N MET A 363 5.94 4.62 -3.76
CA MET A 363 5.49 5.00 -2.43
C MET A 363 6.61 4.85 -1.40
N MET A 364 6.98 5.97 -0.80
CA MET A 364 7.97 6.03 0.28
C MET A 364 7.31 5.94 1.67
N GLU A 365 8.13 5.65 2.68
CA GLU A 365 7.71 5.73 4.08
C GLU A 365 7.19 7.13 4.42
N MET A 366 6.20 7.18 5.31
CA MET A 366 5.68 8.46 5.79
C MET A 366 6.73 9.17 6.66
N ASN A 367 6.64 10.48 6.77
CA ASN A 367 7.57 11.20 7.64
C ASN A 367 7.23 10.96 9.13
N TYR A 368 8.18 11.28 10.01
CA TYR A 368 8.05 11.03 11.44
C TYR A 368 6.81 11.72 12.07
N TYR A 369 6.53 12.97 11.68
CA TYR A 369 5.38 13.71 12.21
C TYR A 369 4.06 13.08 11.78
N GLN A 370 3.95 12.66 10.52
CA GLN A 370 2.78 11.96 10.01
C GLN A 370 2.60 10.59 10.68
N ALA A 371 3.69 9.87 10.94
CA ALA A 371 3.67 8.60 11.65
C ALA A 371 3.15 8.79 13.09
N LEU A 372 3.64 9.81 13.80
CA LEU A 372 3.18 10.14 15.14
C LEU A 372 1.71 10.54 15.15
N GLN A 373 1.28 11.34 14.19
CA GLN A 373 -0.12 11.75 14.09
C GLN A 373 -1.03 10.55 13.81
N LEU A 374 -0.68 9.69 12.84
CA LEU A 374 -1.47 8.50 12.51
C LEU A 374 -1.58 7.55 13.70
N PHE A 375 -0.45 7.31 14.38
CA PHE A 375 -0.42 6.47 15.55
C PHE A 375 -1.30 7.03 16.68
N SER A 376 -1.18 8.33 16.98
CA SER A 376 -1.95 8.99 18.02
C SER A 376 -3.44 8.99 17.75
N LYS A 377 -3.80 9.23 16.48
CA LYS A 377 -5.17 9.13 15.98
C LYS A 377 -5.79 7.77 16.29
N GLN A 378 -5.00 6.70 16.23
CA GLN A 378 -5.48 5.34 16.49
C GLN A 378 -5.44 4.97 17.97
N ALA A 379 -4.35 5.30 18.67
CA ALA A 379 -4.11 4.97 20.08
C ALA A 379 -4.88 5.85 21.07
N PHE A 380 -5.10 7.13 20.75
CA PHE A 380 -5.68 8.13 21.66
C PHE A 380 -6.94 8.80 21.11
N LYS A 381 -7.25 8.62 19.81
CA LYS A 381 -8.33 9.34 19.10
C LYS A 381 -8.10 10.85 19.00
N GLU A 382 -6.83 11.27 19.09
CA GLU A 382 -6.37 12.65 19.00
C GLU A 382 -5.22 12.77 17.99
N ASP A 383 -4.94 13.97 17.49
CA ASP A 383 -3.84 14.20 16.54
C ASP A 383 -2.46 14.01 17.16
N PHE A 384 -2.32 14.15 18.47
CA PHE A 384 -1.05 14.07 19.18
C PHE A 384 -1.21 13.24 20.45
N PRO A 385 -0.14 12.58 20.92
CA PRO A 385 -0.23 11.79 22.13
C PRO A 385 -0.30 12.72 23.35
N PRO A 386 -0.95 12.30 24.45
CA PRO A 386 -0.85 12.99 25.72
C PRO A 386 0.62 13.12 26.15
N THR A 387 0.96 14.21 26.84
CA THR A 387 2.35 14.51 27.28
C THR A 387 3.00 13.31 27.97
N ASP A 388 2.27 12.63 28.84
CA ASP A 388 2.78 11.54 29.66
C ASP A 388 2.98 10.22 28.89
N TYR A 389 2.47 10.15 27.65
CA TYR A 389 2.60 9.04 26.71
C TYR A 389 3.47 9.39 25.50
N LEU A 390 3.95 10.64 25.41
CA LEU A 390 4.73 11.12 24.26
C LEU A 390 5.96 10.24 24.03
N ASP A 391 6.80 10.04 25.05
CA ASP A 391 8.06 9.29 24.88
C ASP A 391 7.82 7.81 24.54
N LEU A 392 6.80 7.18 25.13
CA LEU A 392 6.38 5.82 24.76
C LEU A 392 5.90 5.76 23.30
N SER A 393 5.17 6.78 22.83
CA SER A 393 4.71 6.87 21.45
C SER A 393 5.89 7.02 20.48
N LYS A 394 6.91 7.80 20.85
CA LYS A 394 8.15 7.91 20.06
C LYS A 394 8.89 6.58 19.99
N GLU A 395 8.96 5.85 21.11
CA GLU A 395 9.58 4.52 21.19
C GLU A 395 8.83 3.52 20.29
N VAL A 396 7.49 3.52 20.30
CA VAL A 396 6.69 2.69 19.38
C VAL A 396 7.04 2.98 17.93
N ILE A 397 7.11 4.25 17.51
CA ILE A 397 7.44 4.60 16.12
C ILE A 397 8.86 4.16 15.76
N SER A 398 9.81 4.28 16.69
CA SER A 398 11.18 3.81 16.47
C SER A 398 11.27 2.29 16.30
N VAL A 399 10.40 1.53 16.95
CA VAL A 399 10.36 0.06 16.90
C VAL A 399 9.57 -0.45 15.69
N VAL A 400 8.41 0.15 15.44
CA VAL A 400 7.47 -0.27 14.40
C VAL A 400 7.88 0.26 13.03
N GLY A 401 8.66 1.33 13.00
CA GLY A 401 8.96 2.08 11.80
C GLY A 401 7.78 2.95 11.36
N LYS A 402 7.87 3.47 10.14
CA LYS A 402 6.96 4.50 9.59
C LYS A 402 5.98 3.90 8.56
N LEU A 403 5.57 2.66 8.77
CA LEU A 403 4.64 1.93 7.92
C LEU A 403 3.18 2.17 8.38
N PRO A 404 2.33 2.83 7.58
CA PRO A 404 0.97 3.21 7.99
C PRO A 404 0.15 2.05 8.57
N LEU A 405 0.11 0.92 7.86
CA LEU A 405 -0.63 -0.27 8.29
C LEU A 405 -0.18 -0.77 9.68
N ALA A 406 1.12 -0.76 9.95
CA ALA A 406 1.65 -1.24 11.22
C ALA A 406 1.28 -0.28 12.36
N LEU A 407 1.39 1.03 12.12
CA LEU A 407 1.01 2.07 13.08
C LEU A 407 -0.48 2.02 13.42
N GLU A 408 -1.36 1.77 12.44
CA GLU A 408 -2.80 1.64 12.69
C GLU A 408 -3.13 0.43 13.55
N ILE A 409 -2.58 -0.73 13.20
CA ILE A 409 -2.82 -1.98 13.93
C ILE A 409 -2.31 -1.87 15.37
N ILE A 410 -1.11 -1.30 15.55
CA ILE A 410 -0.47 -1.23 16.86
C ILE A 410 -1.09 -0.12 17.71
N GLY A 411 -1.41 1.03 17.12
CA GLY A 411 -2.17 2.08 17.80
C GLY A 411 -3.51 1.57 18.31
N SER A 412 -4.26 0.83 17.47
CA SER A 412 -5.51 0.19 17.90
C SER A 412 -5.31 -0.86 18.98
N HIS A 413 -4.20 -1.61 18.96
CA HIS A 413 -3.88 -2.64 19.98
C HIS A 413 -3.47 -2.04 21.32
N LEU A 414 -2.90 -0.83 21.31
CA LEU A 414 -2.46 -0.12 22.51
C LEU A 414 -3.54 0.82 23.08
N HIS A 415 -4.60 1.06 22.33
CA HIS A 415 -5.72 1.90 22.75
C HIS A 415 -6.32 1.42 24.09
N GLY A 416 -6.45 2.34 25.04
CA GLY A 416 -7.03 2.07 26.37
C GLY A 416 -6.14 1.31 27.36
N LYS A 417 -4.92 0.93 26.97
CA LYS A 417 -3.97 0.21 27.86
C LYS A 417 -3.16 1.16 28.74
N GLN A 418 -2.71 0.64 29.88
CA GLN A 418 -1.88 1.39 30.82
C GLN A 418 -0.40 1.40 30.41
N LYS A 419 0.39 2.34 30.95
CA LYS A 419 1.81 2.53 30.59
C LYS A 419 2.68 1.29 30.75
N ASP A 420 2.42 0.44 31.74
CA ASP A 420 3.23 -0.76 31.95
C ASP A 420 2.93 -1.83 30.91
N GLU A 421 1.67 -1.97 30.49
CA GLU A 421 1.31 -2.81 29.35
C GLU A 421 1.93 -2.28 28.05
N TRP A 422 1.98 -0.95 27.86
CA TRP A 422 2.67 -0.35 26.71
C TRP A 422 4.13 -0.78 26.66
N LYS A 423 4.87 -0.65 27.76
CA LYS A 423 6.29 -1.06 27.84
C LYS A 423 6.46 -2.56 27.51
N GLU A 424 5.58 -3.43 28.00
CA GLU A 424 5.62 -4.86 27.69
C GLU A 424 5.35 -5.15 26.21
N ASN A 425 4.35 -4.48 25.63
CA ASN A 425 4.03 -4.63 24.20
C ASN A 425 5.16 -4.08 23.32
N ILE A 426 5.77 -2.95 23.67
CA ILE A 426 6.93 -2.38 22.96
C ILE A 426 8.10 -3.36 22.98
N ARG A 427 8.42 -3.97 24.14
CA ARG A 427 9.48 -4.99 24.24
C ARG A 427 9.21 -6.21 23.34
N THR A 428 7.94 -6.58 23.18
CA THR A 428 7.54 -7.67 22.29
C THR A 428 7.68 -7.26 20.81
N LEU A 429 7.17 -6.08 20.46
CA LEU A 429 7.21 -5.52 19.10
C LEU A 429 8.63 -5.25 18.61
N ALA A 430 9.56 -4.94 19.52
CA ALA A 430 10.99 -4.80 19.23
C ALA A 430 11.65 -6.09 18.73
N ARG A 431 10.98 -7.24 18.90
CA ARG A 431 11.48 -8.55 18.47
C ARG A 431 10.65 -9.15 17.35
N ILE A 432 9.32 -8.98 17.41
CA ILE A 432 8.38 -9.68 16.53
C ILE A 432 7.30 -8.71 16.05
N PRO A 433 7.06 -8.58 14.73
CA PRO A 433 5.97 -7.74 14.22
C PRO A 433 4.62 -8.26 14.71
N HIS A 434 3.63 -7.39 14.88
CA HIS A 434 2.29 -7.82 15.27
C HIS A 434 1.70 -8.81 14.24
N LYS A 435 1.01 -9.87 14.70
CA LYS A 435 0.49 -10.97 13.85
C LYS A 435 -0.29 -10.51 12.62
N ASN A 436 -1.09 -9.45 12.75
CA ASN A 436 -1.86 -8.91 11.62
C ASN A 436 -0.99 -8.16 10.60
N VAL A 437 0.10 -7.53 11.04
CA VAL A 437 1.12 -6.94 10.16
C VAL A 437 1.84 -8.06 9.41
N GLN A 438 2.29 -9.10 10.14
CA GLN A 438 2.95 -10.27 9.54
C GLN A 438 2.12 -10.85 8.40
N LYS A 439 0.83 -11.13 8.62
CA LYS A 439 -0.07 -11.69 7.60
C LYS A 439 -0.10 -10.87 6.31
N LYS A 440 -0.07 -9.53 6.40
CA LYS A 440 -0.18 -8.65 5.23
C LYS A 440 1.15 -8.52 4.48
N LEU A 441 2.26 -8.49 5.20
CA LEU A 441 3.61 -8.41 4.62
C LEU A 441 4.06 -9.75 4.02
N ARG A 442 3.71 -10.85 4.68
CA ARG A 442 4.06 -12.22 4.27
C ARG A 442 3.53 -12.60 2.89
N LEU A 443 2.43 -11.99 2.44
CA LEU A 443 1.91 -12.19 1.08
C LEU A 443 2.98 -11.97 0.00
N SER A 444 3.84 -10.96 0.16
CA SER A 444 4.93 -10.68 -0.80
C SER A 444 6.10 -11.65 -0.68
N TYR A 445 6.32 -12.23 0.50
CA TYR A 445 7.35 -13.25 0.72
C TYR A 445 6.91 -14.62 0.18
N ASP A 446 5.66 -15.01 0.44
CA ASP A 446 5.12 -16.31 0.04
C ASP A 446 5.02 -16.45 -1.50
N SER A 447 4.97 -15.34 -2.24
CA SER A 447 4.99 -15.31 -3.70
C SER A 447 6.38 -15.44 -4.33
N LEU A 448 7.46 -15.31 -3.55
CA LEU A 448 8.82 -15.47 -4.06
C LEU A 448 9.15 -16.94 -4.32
N GLU A 449 10.01 -17.20 -5.29
CA GLU A 449 10.62 -18.51 -5.44
C GLU A 449 11.51 -18.86 -4.24
N TYR A 450 11.68 -20.16 -3.98
CA TYR A 450 12.43 -20.66 -2.83
C TYR A 450 13.84 -20.06 -2.69
N ARG A 451 14.54 -19.84 -3.80
CA ARG A 451 15.90 -19.26 -3.78
C ARG A 451 15.90 -17.80 -3.31
N ALA A 452 15.01 -16.97 -3.86
CA ALA A 452 14.82 -15.59 -3.43
C ALA A 452 14.34 -15.51 -1.97
N GLN A 453 13.52 -16.46 -1.51
CA GLN A 453 13.17 -16.59 -0.09
C GLN A 453 14.41 -16.83 0.79
N GLN A 454 15.36 -17.68 0.37
CA GLN A 454 16.58 -17.89 1.14
C GLN A 454 17.44 -16.63 1.22
N VAL A 455 17.56 -15.88 0.12
CA VAL A 455 18.27 -14.59 0.06
C VAL A 455 17.59 -13.56 0.97
N PHE A 456 16.26 -13.45 0.93
CA PHE A 456 15.49 -12.57 1.82
C PHE A 456 15.78 -12.85 3.30
N LEU A 457 15.74 -14.13 3.70
CA LEU A 457 16.00 -14.54 5.08
C LEU A 457 17.46 -14.28 5.49
N ASP A 458 18.42 -14.48 4.58
CA ASP A 458 19.84 -14.15 4.83
C ASP A 458 20.00 -12.63 5.07
N ILE A 459 19.37 -11.79 4.25
CA ILE A 459 19.40 -10.32 4.43
C ILE A 459 18.76 -9.91 5.75
N ALA A 460 17.57 -10.42 6.06
CA ALA A 460 16.86 -10.10 7.30
C ALA A 460 17.66 -10.48 8.57
N CYS A 461 18.39 -11.59 8.52
CA CYS A 461 19.15 -12.08 9.67
C CYS A 461 20.54 -11.41 9.78
N PHE A 462 21.28 -11.28 8.68
CA PHE A 462 22.72 -11.01 8.73
C PHE A 462 23.20 -9.82 7.87
N PHE A 463 22.50 -9.47 6.78
CA PHE A 463 23.01 -8.52 5.79
C PHE A 463 22.25 -7.19 5.67
N ASN A 464 21.24 -6.94 6.50
CA ASN A 464 20.59 -5.62 6.50
C ASN A 464 21.61 -4.53 6.87
N ASN A 465 21.66 -3.45 6.07
CA ASN A 465 22.64 -2.37 6.15
C ASN A 465 24.11 -2.82 5.92
N LYS A 466 24.34 -3.94 5.22
CA LYS A 466 25.68 -4.37 4.77
C LYS A 466 25.82 -4.24 3.25
N ASP A 467 27.06 -4.08 2.79
CA ASP A 467 27.42 -4.09 1.36
C ASP A 467 27.02 -5.43 0.72
N LYS A 468 26.44 -5.38 -0.48
CA LYS A 468 25.94 -6.58 -1.16
C LYS A 468 27.02 -7.46 -1.76
N THR A 469 28.19 -6.91 -2.06
CA THR A 469 29.19 -7.50 -2.97
C THR A 469 29.66 -8.88 -2.53
N ASN A 470 30.06 -9.03 -1.27
CA ASN A 470 30.53 -10.32 -0.75
C ASN A 470 29.37 -11.33 -0.67
N ALA A 471 28.15 -10.89 -0.36
CA ALA A 471 26.97 -11.77 -0.31
C ALA A 471 26.62 -12.39 -1.66
N MET A 472 26.85 -11.67 -2.76
CA MET A 472 26.68 -12.21 -4.12
C MET A 472 27.53 -13.48 -4.33
N TYR A 473 28.80 -13.47 -3.91
CA TYR A 473 29.69 -14.64 -4.05
C TYR A 473 29.19 -15.85 -3.25
N MET A 474 28.70 -15.64 -2.03
CA MET A 474 28.15 -16.71 -1.19
C MET A 474 26.91 -17.32 -1.84
N TRP A 475 25.97 -16.49 -2.30
CA TRP A 475 24.74 -16.97 -2.90
C TRP A 475 24.94 -17.64 -4.26
N GLU A 476 25.95 -17.20 -5.03
CA GLU A 476 26.36 -17.89 -6.25
C GLU A 476 26.86 -19.30 -5.95
N ALA A 477 27.73 -19.46 -4.94
CA ALA A 477 28.20 -20.76 -4.48
C ALA A 477 27.07 -21.65 -3.93
N CYS A 478 26.04 -21.04 -3.35
CA CYS A 478 24.81 -21.73 -2.93
C CYS A 478 23.86 -22.09 -4.08
N LYS A 479 24.13 -21.64 -5.31
CA LYS A 479 23.25 -21.78 -6.49
C LYS A 479 21.88 -21.12 -6.27
N PHE A 480 21.87 -19.97 -5.61
CA PHE A 480 20.68 -19.18 -5.36
C PHE A 480 20.37 -18.17 -6.47
N HIS A 481 21.25 -18.02 -7.46
CA HIS A 481 21.10 -17.07 -8.57
C HIS A 481 20.91 -15.63 -8.04
N PRO A 482 21.95 -15.07 -7.40
CA PRO A 482 21.83 -13.85 -6.63
C PRO A 482 21.32 -12.65 -7.43
N GLU A 483 21.73 -12.48 -8.70
CA GLU A 483 21.23 -11.39 -9.54
C GLU A 483 19.69 -11.44 -9.68
N SER A 484 19.16 -12.58 -10.14
CA SER A 484 17.71 -12.78 -10.26
C SER A 484 16.99 -12.67 -8.91
N ALA A 485 17.57 -13.23 -7.85
CA ALA A 485 16.96 -13.17 -6.52
C ALA A 485 16.90 -11.74 -5.97
N ILE A 486 17.95 -10.93 -6.15
CA ILE A 486 17.96 -9.53 -5.75
C ILE A 486 16.98 -8.72 -6.59
N ASP A 487 16.93 -8.95 -7.91
CA ASP A 487 15.98 -8.30 -8.80
C ASP A 487 14.52 -8.57 -8.39
N ASP A 488 14.20 -9.82 -8.03
CA ASP A 488 12.87 -10.19 -7.53
C ASP A 488 12.54 -9.45 -6.21
N LEU A 489 13.48 -9.40 -5.27
CA LEU A 489 13.28 -8.73 -3.98
C LEU A 489 13.13 -7.21 -4.12
N VAL A 490 13.92 -6.58 -4.99
CA VAL A 490 13.81 -5.15 -5.31
C VAL A 490 12.50 -4.87 -6.03
N SER A 491 12.12 -5.72 -6.98
CA SER A 491 10.89 -5.54 -7.76
C SER A 491 9.65 -5.62 -6.88
N MET A 492 9.65 -6.53 -5.91
CA MET A 492 8.62 -6.69 -4.87
C MET A 492 8.66 -5.61 -3.78
N SER A 493 9.58 -4.65 -3.87
CA SER A 493 9.80 -3.61 -2.86
C SER A 493 10.07 -4.20 -1.46
N LEU A 494 10.71 -5.38 -1.39
CA LEU A 494 11.08 -6.05 -0.13
C LEU A 494 12.43 -5.57 0.40
N ILE A 495 13.32 -5.14 -0.50
CA ILE A 495 14.59 -4.51 -0.19
C ILE A 495 14.83 -3.32 -1.12
N LYS A 496 15.79 -2.48 -0.78
CA LYS A 496 16.41 -1.49 -1.65
C LYS A 496 17.92 -1.66 -1.64
N ILE A 497 18.56 -1.32 -2.75
CA ILE A 497 20.00 -1.09 -2.79
C ILE A 497 20.18 0.42 -2.70
N ILE A 498 20.72 0.89 -1.58
CA ILE A 498 20.98 2.31 -1.33
C ILE A 498 22.43 2.64 -1.66
N ASP A 499 22.87 3.86 -1.33
CA ASP A 499 24.22 4.34 -1.58
C ASP A 499 25.28 3.32 -1.16
N HIS A 500 26.36 3.24 -1.95
CA HIS A 500 27.46 2.29 -1.74
C HIS A 500 27.02 0.81 -1.77
N GLU A 501 26.12 0.45 -2.69
CA GLU A 501 25.72 -0.95 -2.94
C GLU A 501 25.22 -1.68 -1.67
N THR A 502 24.64 -0.93 -0.73
CA THR A 502 24.26 -1.43 0.59
C THR A 502 22.80 -1.90 0.60
N PHE A 503 22.55 -3.07 1.19
CA PHE A 503 21.19 -3.54 1.40
C PHE A 503 20.45 -2.68 2.41
N TRP A 504 19.25 -2.28 2.07
CA TRP A 504 18.30 -1.69 3.00
C TRP A 504 17.01 -2.51 3.00
N MET A 505 16.60 -2.97 4.18
CA MET A 505 15.34 -3.67 4.42
C MET A 505 14.59 -2.97 5.54
N HIS A 506 13.31 -2.64 5.28
CA HIS A 506 12.43 -2.03 6.28
C HIS A 506 12.36 -2.91 7.54
N ASP A 507 12.35 -2.29 8.72
CA ASP A 507 12.34 -2.97 10.03
C ASP A 507 11.26 -4.06 10.14
N GLN A 508 10.00 -3.75 9.80
CA GLN A 508 8.91 -4.74 9.75
C GLN A 508 9.15 -5.94 8.82
N LEU A 509 9.89 -5.79 7.71
CA LEU A 509 10.28 -6.92 6.85
C LEU A 509 11.43 -7.72 7.43
N ARG A 510 12.44 -7.03 7.99
CA ARG A 510 13.55 -7.67 8.72
C ARG A 510 13.00 -8.55 9.83
N ASP A 511 12.12 -7.99 10.65
CA ASP A 511 11.58 -8.67 11.82
C ASP A 511 10.56 -9.75 11.41
N LEU A 512 9.89 -9.61 10.26
CA LEU A 512 9.13 -10.69 9.64
C LEU A 512 10.03 -11.85 9.22
N GLY A 513 11.16 -11.57 8.54
CA GLY A 513 12.11 -12.60 8.12
C GLY A 513 12.67 -13.38 9.32
N ARG A 514 13.03 -12.66 10.39
CA ARG A 514 13.46 -13.24 11.66
C ARG A 514 12.37 -14.10 12.30
N GLU A 515 11.13 -13.62 12.33
CA GLU A 515 10.01 -14.39 12.87
C GLU A 515 9.72 -15.66 12.06
N ILE A 516 9.84 -15.61 10.72
CA ILE A 516 9.70 -16.81 9.88
C ILE A 516 10.71 -17.89 10.30
N VAL A 517 11.96 -17.51 10.60
CA VAL A 517 12.96 -18.43 11.12
C VAL A 517 12.64 -18.91 12.53
N CYS A 518 12.14 -18.04 13.42
CA CYS A 518 11.68 -18.43 14.76
C CYS A 518 10.55 -19.46 14.70
N LEU A 519 9.62 -19.30 13.77
CA LEU A 519 8.47 -20.20 13.57
C LEU A 519 8.85 -21.58 13.01
N GLU A 520 10.07 -21.74 12.48
CA GLU A 520 10.58 -23.07 12.14
C GLU A 520 10.65 -23.99 13.36
N ASN A 521 11.06 -23.43 14.50
CA ASN A 521 10.93 -24.07 15.81
C ASN A 521 11.12 -23.03 16.92
N PHE A 522 10.06 -22.73 17.65
CA PHE A 522 10.11 -21.71 18.69
C PHE A 522 10.97 -22.14 19.90
N ILE A 523 10.96 -23.43 20.25
CA ILE A 523 11.55 -23.97 21.47
C ILE A 523 13.01 -24.37 21.27
N ASP A 524 13.30 -25.02 20.15
CA ASP A 524 14.60 -25.63 19.86
C ASP A 524 15.35 -24.86 18.78
N PHE A 525 16.32 -24.05 19.22
CA PHE A 525 17.19 -23.25 18.34
C PHE A 525 17.98 -24.11 17.34
N GLY A 526 18.32 -25.35 17.70
CA GLY A 526 19.03 -26.29 16.83
C GLY A 526 18.22 -26.75 15.61
N LYS A 527 16.89 -26.56 15.65
CA LYS A 527 15.95 -26.85 14.56
C LYS A 527 15.58 -25.61 13.73
N ARG A 528 16.26 -24.48 13.94
CA ARG A 528 16.14 -23.29 13.08
C ARG A 528 17.24 -23.27 12.02
N SER A 529 16.95 -22.70 10.86
CA SER A 529 17.90 -22.58 9.76
C SER A 529 18.96 -21.50 9.99
N ARG A 530 18.62 -20.42 10.70
CA ARG A 530 19.49 -19.26 10.94
C ARG A 530 19.45 -18.88 12.42
N LEU A 531 20.61 -18.53 12.96
CA LEU A 531 20.76 -18.01 14.32
C LEU A 531 21.62 -16.76 14.28
N TRP A 532 20.98 -15.59 14.37
CA TRP A 532 21.64 -14.28 14.36
C TRP A 532 21.87 -13.71 15.77
N GLU A 533 21.09 -14.17 16.77
CA GLU A 533 21.28 -13.80 18.17
C GLU A 533 22.37 -14.65 18.82
N HIS A 534 23.47 -14.03 19.24
CA HIS A 534 24.61 -14.74 19.83
C HIS A 534 24.23 -15.58 21.06
N LYS A 535 23.35 -15.06 21.92
CA LYS A 535 22.89 -15.77 23.13
C LYS A 535 22.15 -17.06 22.78
N GLU A 536 21.34 -17.05 21.73
CA GLU A 536 20.58 -18.22 21.27
C GLU A 536 21.52 -19.25 20.64
N ALA A 537 22.47 -18.78 19.82
CA ALA A 537 23.51 -19.60 19.22
C ALA A 537 24.39 -20.32 20.27
N ILE A 538 24.85 -19.61 21.30
CA ILE A 538 25.65 -20.17 22.39
C ILE A 538 24.85 -21.15 23.24
N ALA A 539 23.60 -20.80 23.57
CA ALA A 539 22.72 -21.69 24.34
C ALA A 539 22.47 -23.01 23.59
N MET A 540 22.34 -22.96 22.27
CA MET A 540 22.22 -24.13 21.40
C MET A 540 23.47 -25.01 21.46
N LEU A 541 24.66 -24.43 21.27
CA LEU A 541 25.93 -25.18 21.29
C LEU A 541 26.20 -25.86 22.64
N LYS A 542 25.82 -25.22 23.75
CA LYS A 542 26.02 -25.77 25.11
C LYS A 542 25.13 -26.97 25.44
N ARG A 543 24.00 -27.18 24.77
CA ARG A 543 23.03 -28.25 25.09
C ARG A 543 23.44 -29.65 24.63
N ARG A 544 24.41 -29.78 23.71
CA ARG A 544 24.97 -31.08 23.26
C ARG A 544 23.93 -32.09 22.74
N GLU A 545 22.76 -31.64 22.28
CA GLU A 545 21.73 -32.54 21.75
C GLU A 545 22.02 -32.92 20.29
N GLN A 546 21.88 -34.21 19.96
CA GLN A 546 21.97 -34.72 18.59
C GLN A 546 20.77 -34.21 17.76
N GLY A 547 20.91 -33.06 17.08
CA GLY A 547 19.76 -32.53 16.32
C GLY A 547 20.01 -31.44 15.28
N THR A 548 21.19 -30.87 15.15
CA THR A 548 21.36 -29.58 14.45
C THR A 548 21.74 -29.71 12.97
N ARG A 549 21.13 -30.64 12.23
CA ARG A 549 21.32 -30.69 10.76
C ARG A 549 20.66 -29.52 10.04
N LYS A 550 19.84 -28.73 10.73
CA LYS A 550 19.05 -27.68 10.10
C LYS A 550 19.74 -26.31 10.08
N VAL A 551 20.63 -26.04 11.04
CA VAL A 551 21.38 -24.78 11.11
C VAL A 551 22.28 -24.65 9.89
N GLN A 552 22.07 -23.58 9.13
CA GLN A 552 22.79 -23.24 7.89
C GLN A 552 23.59 -21.95 8.04
N ALA A 553 23.16 -21.02 8.90
CA ALA A 553 23.86 -19.76 9.15
C ALA A 553 23.88 -19.43 10.64
N LEU A 554 25.03 -19.00 11.13
CA LEU A 554 25.28 -18.82 12.56
C LEU A 554 26.14 -17.59 12.81
N CYS A 555 25.75 -16.77 13.78
CA CYS A 555 26.54 -15.64 14.27
C CYS A 555 26.86 -15.78 15.76
N LEU A 556 28.13 -15.71 16.12
CA LEU A 556 28.65 -15.96 17.47
C LEU A 556 29.55 -14.81 17.92
N SER A 557 29.30 -14.30 19.13
CA SER A 557 30.08 -13.25 19.77
C SER A 557 30.02 -13.42 21.28
N GLU A 558 31.15 -13.74 21.91
CA GLU A 558 31.30 -13.73 23.38
C GLU A 558 32.78 -13.82 23.76
N ASP A 559 33.26 -12.98 24.67
CA ASP A 559 34.70 -12.85 24.97
C ASP A 559 35.29 -13.94 25.89
N SER A 560 34.51 -14.96 26.32
CA SER A 560 34.95 -15.87 27.41
C SER A 560 34.60 -17.35 27.26
N SER A 561 33.97 -17.78 26.16
CA SER A 561 33.61 -19.18 25.92
C SER A 561 34.62 -19.84 24.96
N PHE A 562 34.97 -21.12 25.18
CA PHE A 562 35.72 -21.95 24.23
C PHE A 562 34.80 -23.00 23.61
N PHE A 563 34.91 -23.22 22.30
CA PHE A 563 34.16 -24.25 21.58
C PHE A 563 35.11 -25.19 20.84
N GLY A 564 34.96 -26.49 21.10
CA GLY A 564 35.74 -27.53 20.45
C GLY A 564 34.91 -28.40 19.52
N TYR A 565 35.49 -29.53 19.11
CA TYR A 565 34.84 -30.50 18.24
C TYR A 565 33.47 -30.97 18.78
N GLU A 566 33.38 -31.24 20.09
CA GLU A 566 32.17 -31.81 20.69
C GLU A 566 30.95 -30.90 20.54
N GLU A 567 31.14 -29.59 20.69
CA GLU A 567 30.07 -28.60 20.53
C GLU A 567 29.78 -28.33 19.05
N LEU A 568 30.80 -28.29 18.19
CA LEU A 568 30.68 -27.83 16.80
C LEU A 568 30.32 -28.94 15.80
N GLN A 569 30.58 -30.22 16.10
CA GLN A 569 30.28 -31.37 15.22
C GLN A 569 28.80 -31.47 14.78
N CYS A 570 27.94 -30.75 15.48
CA CYS A 570 26.51 -30.68 15.22
C CYS A 570 26.21 -29.83 13.94
N LEU A 571 27.08 -28.89 13.57
CA LEU A 571 26.89 -27.89 12.50
C LEU A 571 27.17 -28.40 11.06
N ARG A 572 26.65 -29.57 10.69
CA ARG A 572 27.02 -30.27 9.44
C ARG A 572 26.56 -29.63 8.12
N ASN A 573 25.61 -28.70 8.17
CA ASN A 573 25.06 -28.02 6.99
C ASN A 573 25.32 -26.52 6.99
N LEU A 574 26.26 -26.07 7.84
CA LEU A 574 26.60 -24.67 7.96
C LEU A 574 27.27 -24.17 6.69
N ARG A 575 26.67 -23.15 6.07
CA ARG A 575 27.20 -22.42 4.91
C ARG A 575 27.76 -21.04 5.27
N PHE A 576 27.29 -20.44 6.36
CA PHE A 576 27.69 -19.11 6.81
C PHE A 576 28.04 -19.13 8.29
N LEU A 577 29.22 -18.63 8.65
CA LEU A 577 29.68 -18.49 10.02
C LEU A 577 30.29 -17.11 10.23
N GLU A 578 29.70 -16.34 11.13
CA GLU A 578 30.27 -15.10 11.65
C GLU A 578 30.69 -15.34 13.10
N TRP A 579 31.95 -15.06 13.41
CA TRP A 579 32.61 -15.50 14.63
C TRP A 579 33.51 -14.38 15.19
N HIS A 580 33.13 -13.83 16.33
CA HIS A 580 33.80 -12.69 16.96
C HIS A 580 34.64 -13.14 18.16
N GLY A 581 35.96 -12.96 18.09
CA GLY A 581 36.90 -13.06 19.23
C GLY A 581 37.17 -14.45 19.85
N ILE A 582 36.32 -15.45 19.59
CA ILE A 582 36.42 -16.76 20.26
C ILE A 582 37.52 -17.65 19.64
N LYS A 583 38.23 -18.41 20.48
CA LYS A 583 39.24 -19.41 20.07
C LYS A 583 38.61 -20.76 19.74
N PHE A 584 39.06 -21.37 18.65
CA PHE A 584 38.83 -22.79 18.38
C PHE A 584 39.80 -23.66 19.15
N GLN A 585 39.33 -24.82 19.63
CA GLN A 585 40.17 -25.80 20.31
C GLN A 585 39.96 -27.21 19.73
N GLY A 586 41.05 -27.97 19.60
CA GLY A 586 41.03 -29.35 19.15
C GLY A 586 40.99 -29.51 17.63
N ASP A 587 40.59 -30.70 17.18
CA ASP A 587 40.59 -31.09 15.76
C ASP A 587 39.23 -30.81 15.11
N LEU A 588 39.20 -29.87 14.16
CA LEU A 588 37.99 -29.42 13.47
C LEU A 588 37.98 -29.80 11.98
N LYS A 589 38.83 -30.75 11.57
CA LYS A 589 39.01 -31.15 10.17
C LYS A 589 37.73 -31.42 9.38
N HIS A 590 36.70 -31.98 10.02
CA HIS A 590 35.47 -32.42 9.33
C HIS A 590 34.23 -31.59 9.68
N VAL A 591 34.39 -30.57 10.51
CA VAL A 591 33.26 -29.83 11.08
C VAL A 591 32.63 -28.89 10.05
N PHE A 592 33.46 -28.16 9.30
CA PHE A 592 33.02 -27.07 8.42
C PHE A 592 33.18 -27.40 6.92
N SER A 593 32.96 -28.65 6.54
CA SER A 593 33.16 -29.12 5.15
C SER A 593 32.29 -28.40 4.10
N LYS A 594 31.12 -27.88 4.50
CA LYS A 594 30.18 -27.15 3.63
C LYS A 594 30.20 -25.62 3.83
N LEU A 595 31.13 -25.11 4.64
CA LEU A 595 31.19 -23.70 4.96
C LEU A 595 31.65 -22.92 3.73
N ILE A 596 30.84 -21.94 3.32
CA ILE A 596 31.07 -21.10 2.13
C ILE A 596 31.62 -19.73 2.56
N TRP A 597 31.05 -19.14 3.61
CA TRP A 597 31.49 -17.89 4.19
C TRP A 597 31.98 -18.12 5.61
N PHE A 598 33.23 -17.75 5.87
CA PHE A 598 33.78 -17.67 7.22
C PHE A 598 34.29 -16.26 7.53
N SER A 599 33.62 -15.59 8.46
CA SER A 599 34.04 -14.29 8.99
C SER A 599 34.55 -14.49 10.42
N TRP A 600 35.84 -14.27 10.63
CA TRP A 600 36.50 -14.38 11.93
C TRP A 600 37.04 -13.02 12.35
N TYR A 601 36.14 -12.20 12.85
CA TYR A 601 36.43 -10.85 13.28
C TYR A 601 37.19 -10.86 14.61
N VAL A 602 38.28 -10.08 14.69
CA VAL A 602 39.16 -10.00 15.87
C VAL A 602 39.69 -11.39 16.24
N CYS A 603 40.27 -12.09 15.27
CA CYS A 603 40.90 -13.38 15.49
C CYS A 603 42.10 -13.24 16.47
N PRO A 604 42.19 -14.10 17.50
CA PRO A 604 43.31 -14.12 18.44
C PRO A 604 44.63 -14.45 17.76
N SER A 605 45.72 -13.81 18.20
CA SER A 605 47.06 -14.06 17.67
C SER A 605 47.58 -15.46 17.99
N ASP A 606 47.08 -16.09 19.06
CA ASP A 606 47.41 -17.45 19.47
C ASP A 606 46.40 -18.47 18.94
N TYR A 607 46.73 -19.07 17.79
CA TYR A 607 45.89 -20.10 17.15
C TYR A 607 45.95 -21.43 17.95
N ALA A 608 44.84 -21.79 18.60
CA ALA A 608 44.78 -22.92 19.52
C ALA A 608 44.22 -24.24 18.92
N ALA A 609 43.71 -24.22 17.68
CA ALA A 609 43.20 -25.43 17.03
C ALA A 609 44.34 -26.27 16.43
N THR A 610 44.18 -27.60 16.42
CA THR A 610 45.20 -28.51 15.87
C THR A 610 45.04 -28.67 14.36
N SER A 611 43.80 -28.65 13.83
CA SER A 611 43.55 -28.68 12.39
C SER A 611 42.17 -28.09 12.05
N LEU A 612 42.08 -27.34 10.94
CA LEU A 612 40.85 -26.77 10.41
C LEU A 612 40.86 -26.86 8.86
N ASN A 613 39.91 -27.59 8.28
CA ASN A 613 39.74 -27.67 6.83
C ASN A 613 38.46 -26.96 6.40
N LEU A 614 38.59 -26.09 5.41
CA LEU A 614 37.54 -25.26 4.82
C LEU A 614 37.57 -25.47 3.30
N GLU A 615 37.22 -26.68 2.87
CA GLU A 615 37.37 -27.14 1.48
C GLU A 615 36.44 -26.41 0.49
N SER A 616 35.22 -26.08 0.91
CA SER A 616 34.21 -25.40 0.07
C SER A 616 34.16 -23.88 0.26
N LEU A 617 35.19 -23.29 0.88
CA LEU A 617 35.19 -21.90 1.29
C LEU A 617 35.40 -20.97 0.11
N VAL A 618 34.50 -19.99 -0.02
CA VAL A 618 34.53 -18.97 -1.07
C VAL A 618 34.91 -17.61 -0.52
N ILE A 619 34.57 -17.33 0.74
CA ILE A 619 34.81 -16.04 1.40
C ILE A 619 35.49 -16.28 2.75
N LEU A 620 36.66 -15.68 2.91
CA LEU A 620 37.39 -15.64 4.18
C LEU A 620 37.58 -14.18 4.59
N GLU A 621 37.01 -13.80 5.72
CA GLU A 621 37.19 -12.48 6.31
C GLU A 621 37.89 -12.63 7.66
N LEU A 622 39.04 -11.99 7.81
CA LEU A 622 39.84 -11.96 9.04
C LEU A 622 39.96 -10.52 9.56
N SER A 623 39.00 -9.67 9.24
CA SER A 623 39.06 -8.23 9.47
C SER A 623 39.26 -7.89 10.96
N ARG A 624 40.07 -6.85 11.21
CA ARG A 624 40.48 -6.34 12.52
C ARG A 624 41.17 -7.36 13.43
N SER A 625 41.74 -8.40 12.85
CA SER A 625 42.49 -9.41 13.59
C SER A 625 43.93 -9.01 13.86
N ASN A 626 44.47 -9.48 14.98
CA ASN A 626 45.86 -9.24 15.37
C ASN A 626 46.81 -10.26 14.72
N ILE A 627 46.68 -10.46 13.41
CA ILE A 627 47.45 -11.43 12.63
C ILE A 627 48.67 -10.76 11.99
N SER A 628 49.80 -11.47 11.99
CA SER A 628 51.02 -11.09 11.28
C SER A 628 51.32 -12.08 10.15
N GLU A 629 52.39 -11.84 9.41
CA GLU A 629 52.93 -12.76 8.40
C GLU A 629 53.30 -14.13 8.98
N ASN A 630 53.60 -14.22 10.27
CA ASN A 630 53.98 -15.44 10.98
C ASN A 630 52.80 -16.13 11.68
N TRP A 631 51.57 -15.70 11.45
CA TRP A 631 50.40 -16.30 12.08
C TRP A 631 50.26 -17.79 11.68
N GLU A 632 50.26 -18.68 12.67
CA GLU A 632 50.23 -20.13 12.43
C GLU A 632 49.01 -20.58 11.62
N GLY A 633 47.91 -19.81 11.68
CA GLY A 633 46.69 -20.06 10.92
C GLY A 633 46.90 -20.14 9.41
N TRP A 634 47.86 -19.40 8.84
CA TRP A 634 48.16 -19.46 7.40
C TRP A 634 48.57 -20.86 6.92
N SER A 635 49.22 -21.62 7.80
CA SER A 635 49.67 -22.99 7.55
C SER A 635 48.68 -24.06 8.05
N LYS A 636 47.99 -23.79 9.16
CA LYS A 636 47.11 -24.75 9.85
C LYS A 636 45.67 -24.76 9.32
N ILE A 637 45.21 -23.65 8.72
CA ILE A 637 43.90 -23.57 8.08
C ILE A 637 44.04 -23.98 6.61
N LYS A 638 43.49 -25.14 6.27
CA LYS A 638 43.46 -25.63 4.90
C LYS A 638 42.21 -25.11 4.22
N VAL A 639 42.38 -24.04 3.46
CA VAL A 639 41.35 -23.49 2.58
C VAL A 639 41.45 -24.17 1.21
N GLY A 640 40.32 -24.56 0.62
CA GLY A 640 40.28 -25.16 -0.70
C GLY A 640 40.56 -24.18 -1.85
N ASP A 641 40.51 -24.70 -3.07
CA ASP A 641 40.84 -23.96 -4.30
C ASP A 641 39.67 -23.10 -4.82
N GLU A 642 38.59 -22.94 -4.05
CA GLU A 642 37.38 -22.18 -4.45
C GLU A 642 37.32 -20.77 -3.85
N LEU A 643 38.36 -20.35 -3.11
CA LEU A 643 38.38 -19.05 -2.45
C LEU A 643 38.35 -17.92 -3.49
N LYS A 644 37.37 -17.02 -3.37
CA LYS A 644 37.18 -15.86 -4.24
C LYS A 644 37.40 -14.53 -3.53
N VAL A 645 37.14 -14.45 -2.23
CA VAL A 645 37.28 -13.22 -1.44
C VAL A 645 38.16 -13.47 -0.23
N LEU A 646 39.18 -12.64 -0.09
CA LEU A 646 40.03 -12.57 1.11
C LEU A 646 40.00 -11.14 1.64
N ASP A 647 39.42 -10.97 2.82
CA ASP A 647 39.35 -9.68 3.51
C ASP A 647 40.23 -9.68 4.76
N LEU A 648 41.23 -8.80 4.77
CA LEU A 648 42.17 -8.57 5.85
C LEU A 648 42.07 -7.14 6.40
N THR A 649 40.92 -6.46 6.18
CA THR A 649 40.71 -5.07 6.57
C THR A 649 41.08 -4.84 8.02
N GLY A 650 41.97 -3.89 8.31
CA GLY A 650 42.36 -3.51 9.66
C GLY A 650 43.24 -4.54 10.39
N CYS A 651 43.90 -5.45 9.67
CA CYS A 651 44.92 -6.32 10.25
C CYS A 651 46.22 -5.53 10.54
N LYS A 652 46.23 -4.81 11.66
CA LYS A 652 47.24 -3.78 11.95
C LYS A 652 48.66 -4.32 12.18
N GLU A 653 48.84 -5.60 12.49
CA GLU A 653 50.16 -6.21 12.70
C GLU A 653 50.73 -6.84 11.43
N LEU A 654 50.00 -6.81 10.32
CA LEU A 654 50.46 -7.37 9.05
C LEU A 654 51.52 -6.44 8.44
N THR A 655 52.77 -6.89 8.40
CA THR A 655 53.88 -6.13 7.77
C THR A 655 54.14 -6.55 6.32
N ARG A 656 53.87 -7.82 6.02
CA ARG A 656 53.92 -8.44 4.70
C ARG A 656 52.73 -9.39 4.56
N ILE A 657 52.18 -9.52 3.36
CA ILE A 657 51.16 -10.54 3.08
C ILE A 657 51.84 -11.93 3.05
N PRO A 658 51.24 -13.00 3.62
CA PRO A 658 51.75 -14.36 3.47
C PRO A 658 51.75 -14.81 2.00
N ASP A 659 52.39 -15.94 1.69
CA ASP A 659 52.26 -16.57 0.38
C ASP A 659 50.80 -16.95 0.09
N ILE A 660 50.18 -16.21 -0.83
CA ILE A 660 48.80 -16.40 -1.28
C ILE A 660 48.71 -17.10 -2.64
N SER A 661 49.83 -17.61 -3.18
CA SER A 661 49.88 -18.21 -4.53
C SER A 661 48.99 -19.44 -4.72
N LYS A 662 48.60 -20.08 -3.61
CA LYS A 662 47.64 -21.20 -3.60
C LYS A 662 46.21 -20.75 -3.96
N TYR A 663 45.83 -19.50 -3.73
CA TYR A 663 44.48 -18.98 -3.95
C TYR A 663 44.24 -18.54 -5.40
N ARG A 664 44.44 -19.43 -6.36
CA ARG A 664 44.44 -19.09 -7.80
C ARG A 664 43.10 -18.55 -8.32
N THR A 665 42.00 -18.87 -7.65
CA THR A 665 40.65 -18.40 -7.97
C THR A 665 40.28 -17.08 -7.30
N LEU A 666 41.18 -16.48 -6.50
CA LEU A 666 40.89 -15.26 -5.76
C LEU A 666 40.53 -14.12 -6.73
N GLU A 667 39.35 -13.54 -6.54
CA GLU A 667 38.84 -12.42 -7.35
C GLU A 667 38.94 -11.09 -6.59
N ARG A 668 38.90 -11.11 -5.25
CA ARG A 668 38.82 -9.92 -4.41
C ARG A 668 39.82 -10.01 -3.23
N LEU A 669 40.74 -9.06 -3.15
CA LEU A 669 41.68 -8.91 -2.03
C LEU A 669 41.49 -7.53 -1.37
N ILE A 670 41.17 -7.54 -0.08
CA ILE A 670 40.90 -6.32 0.70
C ILE A 670 41.93 -6.22 1.82
N LEU A 671 42.70 -5.14 1.81
CA LEU A 671 43.79 -4.81 2.74
C LEU A 671 43.56 -3.44 3.39
N GLU A 672 42.32 -2.94 3.36
CA GLU A 672 41.99 -1.59 3.84
C GLU A 672 42.44 -1.40 5.31
N ASP A 673 43.02 -0.26 5.63
CA ASP A 673 43.52 0.09 6.96
C ASP A 673 44.53 -0.90 7.59
N CYS A 674 45.26 -1.67 6.75
CA CYS A 674 46.46 -2.40 7.19
C CYS A 674 47.65 -1.43 7.36
N GLU A 675 47.64 -0.68 8.45
CA GLU A 675 48.53 0.48 8.69
C GLU A 675 50.04 0.16 8.66
N LYS A 676 50.46 -1.04 9.11
CA LYS A 676 51.86 -1.49 9.15
C LYS A 676 52.32 -2.26 7.91
N LEU A 677 51.47 -2.41 6.90
CA LEU A 677 51.82 -3.17 5.69
C LEU A 677 52.89 -2.41 4.90
N ILE A 678 54.09 -2.96 4.81
CA ILE A 678 55.27 -2.34 4.16
C ILE A 678 55.45 -2.87 2.73
N GLU A 679 55.19 -4.15 2.51
CA GLU A 679 55.44 -4.86 1.26
C GLU A 679 54.27 -5.80 0.92
N ILE A 680 53.90 -5.85 -0.35
CA ILE A 680 53.04 -6.89 -0.92
C ILE A 680 53.94 -7.93 -1.57
N ASP A 681 53.78 -9.18 -1.16
CA ASP A 681 54.56 -10.29 -1.68
C ASP A 681 54.31 -10.52 -3.18
N GLY A 682 55.38 -10.84 -3.93
CA GLY A 682 55.33 -11.10 -5.38
C GLY A 682 54.41 -12.27 -5.77
N SER A 683 54.03 -13.14 -4.83
CA SER A 683 52.99 -14.17 -5.04
C SER A 683 51.67 -13.60 -5.54
N ILE A 684 51.39 -12.31 -5.34
CA ILE A 684 50.21 -11.64 -5.91
C ILE A 684 50.12 -11.82 -7.43
N GLY A 685 51.24 -11.87 -8.17
CA GLY A 685 51.26 -12.08 -9.63
C GLY A 685 50.72 -13.41 -10.10
N SER A 686 50.62 -14.39 -9.21
CA SER A 686 50.03 -15.70 -9.51
C SER A 686 48.50 -15.70 -9.48
N LEU A 687 47.86 -14.66 -8.94
CA LEU A 687 46.41 -14.53 -8.79
C LEU A 687 45.74 -14.07 -10.09
N LYS A 688 45.79 -14.90 -11.13
CA LYS A 688 45.30 -14.55 -12.47
C LYS A 688 43.81 -14.20 -12.56
N CYS A 689 43.02 -14.53 -11.53
CA CYS A 689 41.61 -14.20 -11.43
C CYS A 689 41.32 -12.92 -10.63
N LEU A 690 42.32 -12.24 -10.08
CA LEU A 690 42.13 -11.08 -9.20
C LEU A 690 41.56 -9.90 -9.99
N LYS A 691 40.36 -9.45 -9.61
CA LYS A 691 39.63 -8.33 -10.23
C LYS A 691 39.64 -7.06 -9.39
N PHE A 692 39.74 -7.19 -8.07
CA PHE A 692 39.64 -6.06 -7.16
C PHE A 692 40.70 -6.13 -6.07
N LEU A 693 41.42 -5.03 -5.90
CA LEU A 693 42.43 -4.84 -4.86
C LEU A 693 42.16 -3.54 -4.10
N ASN A 694 41.90 -3.61 -2.80
CA ASN A 694 41.74 -2.42 -1.95
C ASN A 694 42.88 -2.31 -0.94
N MET A 695 43.64 -1.22 -1.00
CA MET A 695 44.78 -0.89 -0.14
C MET A 695 44.62 0.52 0.46
N LYS A 696 43.39 1.02 0.56
CA LYS A 696 43.11 2.30 1.20
C LYS A 696 43.58 2.27 2.66
N GLY A 697 44.30 3.29 3.12
CA GLY A 697 44.78 3.33 4.51
C GLY A 697 46.07 2.54 4.80
N CYS A 698 46.68 1.87 3.80
CA CYS A 698 48.00 1.24 3.94
C CYS A 698 49.14 2.28 3.89
N HIS A 699 49.32 3.06 4.95
CA HIS A 699 50.24 4.22 4.96
C HIS A 699 51.75 3.91 5.02
N ALA A 700 52.11 2.65 5.32
CA ALA A 700 53.49 2.17 5.37
C ALA A 700 53.95 1.50 4.06
N LEU A 701 53.04 1.28 3.11
CA LEU A 701 53.34 0.57 1.87
C LEU A 701 54.29 1.41 1.01
N GLY A 702 55.53 0.93 0.87
CA GLY A 702 56.62 1.70 0.26
C GLY A 702 56.71 1.57 -1.26
N SER A 703 56.40 0.39 -1.79
CA SER A 703 56.47 0.09 -3.22
C SER A 703 55.49 -1.02 -3.59
N PHE A 704 55.12 -1.05 -4.86
CA PHE A 704 54.28 -2.10 -5.44
C PHE A 704 55.15 -3.18 -6.08
N PRO A 705 54.80 -4.47 -5.95
CA PRO A 705 55.49 -5.55 -6.68
C PRO A 705 55.27 -5.39 -8.20
N GLU A 706 56.33 -5.57 -9.00
CA GLU A 706 56.27 -5.51 -10.47
C GLU A 706 55.27 -6.55 -11.02
N GLU A 707 55.06 -7.62 -10.27
CA GLU A 707 54.14 -8.70 -10.58
C GLU A 707 52.67 -8.27 -10.65
N LEU A 708 52.30 -7.12 -10.08
CA LEU A 708 50.96 -6.52 -10.29
C LEU A 708 50.70 -6.23 -11.77
N CYS A 709 51.73 -5.91 -12.55
CA CYS A 709 51.60 -5.71 -14.00
C CYS A 709 51.24 -7.00 -14.75
N SER A 710 51.33 -8.18 -14.11
CA SER A 710 51.00 -9.47 -14.71
C SER A 710 49.53 -9.91 -14.47
N LEU A 711 48.72 -9.06 -13.85
CA LEU A 711 47.33 -9.34 -13.50
C LEU A 711 46.34 -8.84 -14.55
N ASP A 712 46.16 -9.63 -15.61
CA ASP A 712 45.31 -9.26 -16.75
C ASP A 712 43.82 -9.10 -16.38
N ALA A 713 43.35 -9.72 -15.30
CA ALA A 713 41.96 -9.67 -14.85
C ALA A 713 41.66 -8.50 -13.89
N LEU A 714 42.66 -7.71 -13.49
CA LEU A 714 42.51 -6.66 -12.48
C LEU A 714 41.72 -5.47 -13.04
N GLU A 715 40.53 -5.24 -12.49
CA GLU A 715 39.59 -4.19 -12.94
C GLU A 715 39.67 -2.94 -12.06
N VAL A 716 39.82 -3.11 -10.74
CA VAL A 716 39.74 -2.00 -9.77
C VAL A 716 40.87 -2.09 -8.75
N ILE A 717 41.58 -0.97 -8.58
CA ILE A 717 42.53 -0.74 -7.49
C ILE A 717 42.07 0.47 -6.69
N ILE A 718 41.81 0.30 -5.40
CA ILE A 718 41.52 1.41 -4.47
C ILE A 718 42.76 1.69 -3.65
N MET A 719 43.25 2.92 -3.72
CA MET A 719 44.36 3.42 -2.91
C MET A 719 44.05 4.83 -2.44
N LYS A 720 44.42 5.17 -1.20
CA LYS A 720 44.46 6.55 -0.72
C LYS A 720 45.83 6.78 -0.10
N GLY A 721 46.68 7.51 -0.83
CA GLY A 721 48.07 7.74 -0.47
C GLY A 721 48.23 8.68 0.73
N LYS A 722 49.39 8.57 1.39
CA LYS A 722 50.14 9.77 1.79
C LYS A 722 50.36 10.62 0.53
N ASP A 723 50.51 11.93 0.67
CA ASP A 723 51.06 12.78 -0.39
C ASP A 723 52.37 12.15 -0.86
N TRP A 724 52.35 11.50 -2.03
CA TRP A 724 53.56 11.00 -2.68
C TRP A 724 54.30 12.24 -3.17
N GLY A 725 55.11 12.81 -2.27
CA GLY A 725 56.05 13.85 -2.61
C GLY A 725 56.90 13.37 -3.77
N SER A 726 56.77 14.07 -4.89
CA SER A 726 57.64 14.01 -6.06
C SER A 726 59.08 13.65 -5.65
N SER A 727 59.48 12.42 -5.95
CA SER A 727 60.88 12.03 -5.99
C SER A 727 61.10 11.22 -7.26
N SER A 728 61.70 11.90 -8.20
CA SER A 728 62.36 11.46 -9.43
C SER A 728 63.06 10.11 -9.36
N GLY A 729 62.93 9.32 -10.43
CA GLY A 729 63.75 8.15 -10.74
C GLY A 729 63.02 7.19 -11.66
#